data_AF-A0A7N8XE30-F1
#
_entry.id   AF-A0A7N8XE30-F1
#
_cell.length_a   1.000
_cell.length_b   1.000
_cell.length_c   1.000
_cell.angle_alpha   90.00
_cell.angle_beta   90.00
_cell.angle_gamma   90.00
#
_symmetry.space_group_name_H-M   'P 1'
#
loop_
_entity.id
_entity.type
_entity.pdbx_description
1 polymer ?
#
loop_
_entity_poly.entity_id
_entity_poly.type
_entity_poly.pdbx_seq_one_letter_code
_entity_poly.pdbx_strand_id
1 'polypeptide(L)'
;MFIGVFCSVDSSVFLFAGLGREYALAFAERGASVIVNDLGADIKGGGKSSAAADKVVEEIRAKGGKAVANYDSVEDGEKLIQTALDAFGRIVYNVICCVVMFTTSLHSISDLIQRIHLRGSFLVTRAAWNHMKIQKFGRVIMTASAAGIYGNFGQANYSAAKLGLLGLANTLAIEGQKYNIHCNTIAPVAGSRLTETIMPPDLVASLKPEYVAPLVLWLCHDQCQENGGLFEVGAGWIGKLRWERSQGHIVRQKNQTMTPEAVRDQWNKICDFTDATKPATIQESLHSVVSVLSQVESKEEVRANPTVALSVAVGQKLPQSTFSFNHMQCILYALGVGMSTKDPDHLRLKYIQDPKKFLYEGHSDFSCLPTFGVIPSQAAMMEGGLSAVPGLNIDFTQVRKLSTLCKQVNPFSGKLTSKATIADVLDKGSGAVILLDVNTYSGDELVCYNQFSVFVVGAGGFGGKRSSDKAKAPLPPPRRAPDAVVIDFTTRDQAALYRLSGDWNPLHIDPSFAAMGGFKAPILHGLCSFGFAARHVLKQFADNDPSRFKAIKVRFVKPMLPGQSLQTEMWKEGNRIYIQCKVKETDVVVLSGAYVDLHAASDASPEHPKQGGGLQSELVFAEIGRRIKDVGSELVKKVNAVFAWEITKDGKNTAQWTIDLKNGSGSLHKGPYSGKVDVTFTVSDEDFLDVVQGKLNPQKAFFSGKLKVRGNIMLSQKLEVILKDYAKL
;
A
#
# COMPACT_ATOMS: atom_id res chain seq x y z
N MET A 1 -31.50 -7.24 -1.06
CA MET A 1 -32.40 -8.38 -0.79
C MET A 1 -31.56 -9.64 -0.98
N PHE A 2 -31.29 -10.34 0.12
CA PHE A 2 -30.20 -11.32 0.22
C PHE A 2 -30.79 -12.73 0.21
N ILE A 3 -30.30 -13.65 -0.63
CA ILE A 3 -30.83 -15.03 -0.71
C ILE A 3 -29.64 -15.99 -0.59
N GLY A 4 -29.59 -16.71 0.53
CA GLY A 4 -28.50 -17.62 0.88
C GLY A 4 -28.96 -19.05 1.00
N VAL A 5 -28.13 -19.96 0.50
CA VAL A 5 -28.27 -21.40 0.68
C VAL A 5 -27.37 -21.85 1.81
N PHE A 6 -27.94 -22.52 2.81
CA PHE A 6 -27.23 -23.10 3.95
C PHE A 6 -27.32 -24.61 3.85
N CYS A 7 -26.18 -25.24 3.58
CA CYS A 7 -26.02 -26.67 3.62
C CYS A 7 -25.55 -27.07 5.01
N SER A 8 -26.41 -27.73 5.81
CA SER A 8 -26.01 -28.45 7.01
C SER A 8 -26.22 -29.93 6.75
N VAL A 9 -25.30 -30.78 7.20
CA VAL A 9 -25.59 -32.22 7.35
C VAL A 9 -25.15 -32.56 8.75
N ASP A 10 -26.06 -32.49 9.74
CA ASP A 10 -25.78 -33.02 11.07
C ASP A 10 -27.05 -33.47 11.85
N SER A 11 -27.26 -34.79 11.81
CA SER A 11 -27.82 -35.74 12.77
C SER A 11 -29.11 -35.52 13.59
N SER A 12 -29.96 -36.56 13.49
CA SER A 12 -31.24 -36.77 14.15
C SER A 12 -31.12 -37.27 15.60
N VAL A 13 -32.18 -36.97 16.37
CA VAL A 13 -32.40 -37.15 17.82
C VAL A 13 -31.88 -35.97 18.67
N PHE A 14 -32.74 -34.95 18.76
CA PHE A 14 -32.60 -33.67 19.47
C PHE A 14 -31.49 -32.72 18.95
N LEU A 15 -31.95 -31.71 18.19
CA LEU A 15 -31.33 -30.40 17.93
C LEU A 15 -30.30 -30.29 16.79
N PHE A 16 -30.66 -29.46 15.83
CA PHE A 16 -29.83 -28.62 14.96
C PHE A 16 -28.80 -27.75 15.74
N ALA A 17 -28.03 -28.26 16.71
CA ALA A 17 -27.28 -27.43 17.68
C ALA A 17 -25.92 -26.85 17.18
N GLY A 18 -25.54 -27.07 15.92
CA GLY A 18 -24.21 -26.73 15.41
C GLY A 18 -24.09 -25.40 14.65
N LEU A 19 -22.94 -25.20 14.00
CA LEU A 19 -22.60 -24.00 13.22
C LEU A 19 -23.62 -23.68 12.10
N GLY A 20 -24.15 -24.70 11.42
CA GLY A 20 -25.10 -24.52 10.31
C GLY A 20 -26.42 -23.84 10.71
N ARG A 21 -26.99 -24.21 11.88
CA ARG A 21 -28.18 -23.55 12.44
C ARG A 21 -27.90 -22.09 12.74
N GLU A 22 -26.78 -21.83 13.40
CA GLU A 22 -26.46 -20.49 13.84
C GLU A 22 -26.24 -19.55 12.66
N TYR A 23 -25.59 -20.02 11.59
CA TYR A 23 -25.53 -19.27 10.35
C TYR A 23 -26.93 -18.99 9.79
N ALA A 24 -27.78 -20.02 9.66
CA ALA A 24 -29.13 -19.85 9.13
C ALA A 24 -29.95 -18.80 9.91
N LEU A 25 -29.90 -18.83 11.25
CA LEU A 25 -30.56 -17.83 12.10
C LEU A 25 -29.96 -16.43 11.93
N ALA A 26 -28.63 -16.31 11.98
CA ALA A 26 -27.95 -15.02 11.94
C ALA A 26 -28.11 -14.30 10.59
N PHE A 27 -28.16 -15.05 9.48
CA PHE A 27 -28.49 -14.51 8.16
C PHE A 27 -29.97 -14.13 8.04
N ALA A 28 -30.89 -14.98 8.53
CA ALA A 28 -32.32 -14.68 8.48
C ALA A 28 -32.69 -13.44 9.31
N GLU A 29 -32.08 -13.27 10.50
CA GLU A 29 -32.23 -12.09 11.36
C GLU A 29 -31.83 -10.79 10.61
N ARG A 30 -30.89 -10.88 9.68
CA ARG A 30 -30.41 -9.75 8.84
C ARG A 30 -31.15 -9.62 7.51
N GLY A 31 -32.31 -10.26 7.39
CA GLY A 31 -33.20 -10.13 6.24
C GLY A 31 -32.82 -10.98 5.02
N ALA A 32 -31.99 -12.00 5.20
CA ALA A 32 -31.77 -12.99 4.16
C ALA A 32 -32.94 -13.98 4.05
N SER A 33 -33.27 -14.40 2.83
CA SER A 33 -34.05 -15.61 2.59
C SER A 33 -33.11 -16.82 2.60
N VAL A 34 -33.44 -17.83 3.40
CA VAL A 34 -32.53 -18.92 3.78
C VAL A 34 -33.07 -20.26 3.28
N ILE A 35 -32.26 -21.04 2.56
CA ILE A 35 -32.51 -22.47 2.39
C ILE A 35 -31.83 -23.21 3.54
N VAL A 36 -32.58 -23.97 4.32
CA VAL A 36 -32.07 -24.84 5.38
C VAL A 36 -32.02 -26.25 4.83
N ASN A 37 -30.86 -26.68 4.33
CA ASN A 37 -30.65 -28.06 3.90
C ASN A 37 -30.17 -28.92 5.08
N ASP A 38 -30.81 -30.06 5.31
CA ASP A 38 -30.31 -31.14 6.16
C ASP A 38 -30.92 -32.50 5.78
N LEU A 39 -30.06 -33.52 5.62
CA LEU A 39 -30.46 -34.88 5.24
C LEU A 39 -31.15 -35.65 6.41
N GLY A 40 -30.91 -35.23 7.65
CA GLY A 40 -31.36 -35.88 8.88
C GLY A 40 -30.61 -37.17 9.21
N ALA A 41 -29.43 -37.38 8.61
CA ALA A 41 -28.58 -38.56 8.81
C ALA A 41 -27.74 -38.46 10.09
N ASP A 42 -27.62 -39.54 10.86
CA ASP A 42 -26.87 -39.61 12.11
C ASP A 42 -25.35 -39.29 11.97
N ILE A 43 -24.62 -39.18 13.08
CA ILE A 43 -23.16 -38.90 13.06
C ILE A 43 -22.35 -39.96 12.31
N LYS A 44 -22.97 -41.12 12.04
CA LYS A 44 -22.42 -42.22 11.28
C LYS A 44 -22.94 -42.27 9.83
N GLY A 45 -23.54 -41.20 9.33
CA GLY A 45 -24.04 -41.09 7.96
C GLY A 45 -25.19 -42.04 7.62
N GLY A 46 -25.88 -42.60 8.62
CA GLY A 46 -27.05 -43.47 8.45
C GLY A 46 -28.37 -42.75 8.71
N GLY A 47 -29.46 -43.20 8.08
CA GLY A 47 -30.81 -42.66 8.27
C GLY A 47 -31.16 -41.41 7.44
N LYS A 48 -32.44 -41.03 7.43
CA LYS A 48 -32.98 -39.80 6.82
C LYS A 48 -34.15 -39.28 7.65
N SER A 49 -34.22 -37.97 7.88
CA SER A 49 -35.32 -37.34 8.64
C SER A 49 -35.50 -35.88 8.23
N SER A 50 -36.76 -35.42 8.10
CA SER A 50 -37.06 -34.01 7.78
C SER A 50 -37.08 -33.10 9.03
N ALA A 51 -37.34 -33.68 10.20
CA ALA A 51 -37.69 -32.97 11.43
C ALA A 51 -36.63 -31.93 11.87
N ALA A 52 -35.37 -32.21 11.54
CA ALA A 52 -34.26 -31.36 11.85
C ALA A 52 -34.39 -30.02 11.08
N ALA A 53 -34.47 -30.08 9.74
CA ALA A 53 -34.54 -28.89 8.89
C ALA A 53 -35.85 -28.10 9.13
N ASP A 54 -36.95 -28.82 9.31
CA ASP A 54 -38.27 -28.25 9.58
C ASP A 54 -38.25 -27.36 10.83
N LYS A 55 -37.64 -27.85 11.92
CA LYS A 55 -37.55 -27.13 13.20
C LYS A 55 -36.85 -25.78 13.07
N VAL A 56 -35.78 -25.69 12.28
CA VAL A 56 -35.04 -24.41 12.11
C VAL A 56 -35.76 -23.47 11.17
N VAL A 57 -36.43 -23.99 10.14
CA VAL A 57 -37.31 -23.18 9.31
C VAL A 57 -38.44 -22.58 10.14
N GLU A 58 -39.06 -23.37 11.02
CA GLU A 58 -40.08 -22.89 11.97
C GLU A 58 -39.51 -21.81 12.90
N GLU A 59 -38.31 -22.02 13.46
CA GLU A 59 -37.67 -21.02 14.33
C GLU A 59 -37.38 -19.70 13.60
N ILE A 60 -36.87 -19.77 12.36
CA ILE A 60 -36.63 -18.60 11.52
C ILE A 60 -37.94 -17.86 11.24
N ARG A 61 -38.99 -18.59 10.88
CA ARG A 61 -40.33 -18.01 10.59
C ARG A 61 -40.94 -17.38 11.83
N ALA A 62 -40.81 -18.02 12.99
CA ALA A 62 -41.28 -17.48 14.26
C ALA A 62 -40.59 -16.15 14.64
N LYS A 63 -39.34 -15.96 14.20
CA LYS A 63 -38.57 -14.71 14.35
C LYS A 63 -38.82 -13.69 13.21
N GLY A 64 -39.77 -13.95 12.31
CA GLY A 64 -40.13 -13.06 11.20
C GLY A 64 -39.23 -13.16 9.97
N GLY A 65 -38.31 -14.13 9.93
CA GLY A 65 -37.43 -14.38 8.78
C GLY A 65 -38.09 -15.21 7.68
N LYS A 66 -37.39 -15.38 6.55
CA LYS A 66 -37.84 -16.17 5.40
C LYS A 66 -36.96 -17.40 5.23
N ALA A 67 -37.54 -18.59 5.32
CA ALA A 67 -36.82 -19.84 5.08
C ALA A 67 -37.69 -20.94 4.48
N VAL A 68 -37.05 -21.84 3.72
CA VAL A 68 -37.61 -23.14 3.29
C VAL A 68 -36.60 -24.26 3.54
N ALA A 69 -37.09 -25.47 3.77
CA ALA A 69 -36.27 -26.64 4.02
C ALA A 69 -35.88 -27.34 2.70
N ASN A 70 -34.74 -28.00 2.69
CA ASN A 70 -34.36 -28.98 1.67
C ASN A 70 -33.81 -30.24 2.36
N TYR A 71 -34.13 -31.42 1.83
CA TYR A 71 -33.80 -32.70 2.47
C TYR A 71 -32.88 -33.58 1.62
N ASP A 72 -32.35 -33.03 0.52
CA ASP A 72 -31.48 -33.74 -0.40
C ASP A 72 -30.07 -33.88 0.17
N SER A 73 -29.34 -34.91 -0.28
CA SER A 73 -27.92 -35.02 0.01
C SER A 73 -27.17 -33.90 -0.72
N VAL A 74 -26.05 -33.44 -0.15
CA VAL A 74 -25.10 -32.54 -0.83
C VAL A 74 -24.52 -33.15 -2.12
N GLU A 75 -24.60 -34.47 -2.27
CA GLU A 75 -24.27 -35.16 -3.51
C GLU A 75 -25.25 -34.81 -4.65
N ASP A 76 -26.47 -34.38 -4.33
CA ASP A 76 -27.51 -33.94 -5.27
C ASP A 76 -27.55 -32.40 -5.35
N GLY A 77 -26.39 -31.75 -5.43
CA GLY A 77 -26.26 -30.29 -5.36
C GLY A 77 -27.18 -29.51 -6.31
N GLU A 78 -27.54 -30.07 -7.47
CA GLU A 78 -28.49 -29.46 -8.41
C GLU A 78 -29.90 -29.31 -7.82
N LYS A 79 -30.42 -30.30 -7.09
CA LYS A 79 -31.76 -30.25 -6.46
C LYS A 79 -31.82 -29.20 -5.35
N LEU A 80 -30.73 -29.10 -4.60
CA LEU A 80 -30.58 -28.12 -3.54
C LEU A 80 -30.57 -26.69 -4.10
N ILE A 81 -29.84 -26.45 -5.18
CA ILE A 81 -29.86 -25.15 -5.88
C ILE A 81 -31.23 -24.90 -6.52
N GLN A 82 -31.87 -25.93 -7.09
CA GLN A 82 -33.21 -25.80 -7.66
C GLN A 82 -34.24 -25.35 -6.61
N THR A 83 -34.15 -25.87 -5.38
CA THR A 83 -35.02 -25.41 -4.26
C THR A 83 -34.85 -23.90 -4.00
N ALA A 84 -33.63 -23.37 -4.10
CA ALA A 84 -33.37 -21.94 -3.97
C ALA A 84 -33.99 -21.12 -5.11
N LEU A 85 -33.91 -21.63 -6.34
CA LEU A 85 -34.50 -21.00 -7.51
C LEU A 85 -36.03 -21.02 -7.45
N ASP A 86 -36.64 -22.13 -7.07
CA ASP A 86 -38.09 -22.28 -7.00
C ASP A 86 -38.70 -21.42 -5.89
N ALA A 87 -38.06 -21.38 -4.72
CA ALA A 87 -38.58 -20.62 -3.59
C ALA A 87 -38.32 -19.12 -3.70
N PHE A 88 -37.18 -18.72 -4.27
CA PHE A 88 -36.68 -17.34 -4.14
C PHE A 88 -36.16 -16.72 -5.44
N GLY A 89 -36.11 -17.46 -6.55
CA GLY A 89 -35.79 -16.96 -7.89
C GLY A 89 -34.32 -16.68 -8.18
N ARG A 90 -33.42 -16.81 -7.19
CA ARG A 90 -31.96 -16.62 -7.36
C ARG A 90 -31.16 -17.24 -6.23
N ILE A 91 -29.84 -17.32 -6.42
CA ILE A 91 -28.86 -17.65 -5.38
C ILE A 91 -27.72 -16.62 -5.36
N VAL A 92 -27.43 -16.08 -4.17
CA VAL A 92 -26.45 -15.01 -3.96
C VAL A 92 -25.32 -15.47 -3.03
N TYR A 93 -25.64 -16.29 -2.02
CA TYR A 93 -24.68 -16.87 -1.08
C TYR A 93 -24.73 -18.39 -1.10
N ASN A 94 -23.55 -19.01 -1.08
CA ASN A 94 -23.40 -20.45 -0.94
C ASN A 94 -22.50 -20.75 0.26
N VAL A 95 -23.12 -20.99 1.41
CA VAL A 95 -22.41 -21.31 2.66
C VAL A 95 -22.47 -22.82 2.83
N ILE A 96 -21.33 -23.51 2.65
CA ILE A 96 -21.28 -24.96 2.65
C ILE A 96 -20.71 -25.45 3.99
N CYS A 97 -21.56 -26.04 4.82
CA CYS A 97 -21.21 -26.57 6.14
C CYS A 97 -21.54 -28.06 6.22
N CYS A 98 -20.84 -28.89 5.44
CA CYS A 98 -20.92 -30.34 5.58
C CYS A 98 -20.01 -30.81 6.73
N VAL A 99 -20.55 -31.47 7.76
CA VAL A 99 -19.77 -32.08 8.83
C VAL A 99 -20.21 -33.50 9.12
N VAL A 100 -19.50 -34.47 8.54
CA VAL A 100 -19.60 -35.91 8.89
C VAL A 100 -18.21 -36.39 9.34
N MET A 101 -18.07 -36.99 10.52
CA MET A 101 -16.76 -37.39 11.06
C MET A 101 -16.81 -38.78 11.68
N PHE A 102 -15.79 -39.59 11.36
CA PHE A 102 -15.54 -40.87 12.01
C PHE A 102 -14.06 -41.02 12.29
N THR A 103 -13.72 -41.51 13.48
CA THR A 103 -12.36 -41.94 13.81
C THR A 103 -12.23 -43.42 13.43
N THR A 104 -11.39 -43.72 12.45
CA THR A 104 -11.11 -45.09 12.03
C THR A 104 -9.63 -45.27 11.78
N SER A 105 -9.11 -46.47 12.01
CA SER A 105 -7.75 -46.81 11.56
C SER A 105 -7.61 -46.61 10.05
N LEU A 106 -6.38 -46.35 9.57
CA LEU A 106 -6.09 -46.19 8.14
C LEU A 106 -6.62 -47.37 7.28
N HIS A 107 -6.67 -48.57 7.85
CA HIS A 107 -7.11 -49.79 7.19
C HIS A 107 -8.64 -49.92 7.02
N SER A 108 -9.43 -49.01 7.59
CA SER A 108 -10.90 -49.07 7.59
C SER A 108 -11.56 -47.79 7.08
N ILE A 109 -10.83 -47.02 6.25
CA ILE A 109 -11.29 -45.74 5.71
C ILE A 109 -12.44 -45.94 4.71
N SER A 110 -13.61 -45.34 5.00
CA SER A 110 -14.73 -45.22 4.07
C SER A 110 -14.58 -44.00 3.14
N ASP A 111 -15.09 -44.12 1.91
CA ASP A 111 -15.15 -43.05 0.90
C ASP A 111 -16.19 -41.96 1.23
N LEU A 112 -17.11 -42.24 2.14
CA LEU A 112 -18.24 -41.39 2.50
C LEU A 112 -17.79 -39.97 2.90
N ILE A 113 -16.70 -39.86 3.66
CA ILE A 113 -16.17 -38.55 4.07
C ILE A 113 -15.75 -37.71 2.86
N GLN A 114 -15.11 -38.30 1.85
CA GLN A 114 -14.72 -37.58 0.63
C GLN A 114 -15.95 -37.20 -0.19
N ARG A 115 -16.93 -38.11 -0.31
CA ARG A 115 -18.16 -37.88 -1.05
C ARG A 115 -18.99 -36.74 -0.46
N ILE A 116 -19.15 -36.71 0.86
CA ILE A 116 -19.98 -35.70 1.53
C ILE A 116 -19.25 -34.36 1.66
N HIS A 117 -17.98 -34.35 2.08
CA HIS A 117 -17.26 -33.09 2.30
C HIS A 117 -16.77 -32.47 1.01
N LEU A 118 -15.82 -33.13 0.34
CA LEU A 118 -15.12 -32.54 -0.79
C LEU A 118 -16.00 -32.55 -2.06
N ARG A 119 -16.50 -33.72 -2.44
CA ARG A 119 -17.33 -33.88 -3.64
C ARG A 119 -18.67 -33.17 -3.49
N GLY A 120 -19.34 -33.29 -2.35
CA GLY A 120 -20.58 -32.57 -2.06
C GLY A 120 -20.43 -31.06 -2.18
N SER A 121 -19.39 -30.48 -1.55
CA SER A 121 -19.12 -29.04 -1.66
C SER A 121 -18.85 -28.61 -3.09
N PHE A 122 -18.10 -29.43 -3.85
CA PHE A 122 -17.88 -29.20 -5.28
C PHE A 122 -19.20 -29.20 -6.07
N LEU A 123 -20.07 -30.20 -5.88
CA LEU A 123 -21.32 -30.33 -6.63
C LEU A 123 -22.30 -29.20 -6.35
N VAL A 124 -22.48 -28.83 -5.08
CA VAL A 124 -23.32 -27.68 -4.69
C VAL A 124 -22.76 -26.37 -5.26
N THR A 125 -21.45 -26.16 -5.17
CA THR A 125 -20.81 -24.96 -5.74
C THR A 125 -20.94 -24.91 -7.25
N ARG A 126 -20.71 -26.04 -7.93
CA ARG A 126 -20.82 -26.15 -9.38
C ARG A 126 -22.23 -25.81 -9.85
N ALA A 127 -23.26 -26.31 -9.17
CA ALA A 127 -24.65 -26.01 -9.48
C ALA A 127 -24.98 -24.53 -9.28
N ALA A 128 -24.44 -23.88 -8.25
CA ALA A 128 -24.64 -22.44 -8.00
C ALA A 128 -23.86 -21.52 -8.97
N TRP A 129 -22.72 -22.00 -9.50
CA TRP A 129 -21.69 -21.16 -10.11
C TRP A 129 -22.17 -20.31 -11.28
N ASN A 130 -22.89 -20.93 -12.22
CA ASN A 130 -23.36 -20.22 -13.42
C ASN A 130 -24.40 -19.14 -13.06
N HIS A 131 -25.24 -19.38 -12.06
CA HIS A 131 -26.19 -18.38 -11.58
C HIS A 131 -25.47 -17.17 -10.96
N MET A 132 -24.42 -17.39 -10.17
CA MET A 132 -23.61 -16.31 -9.58
C MET A 132 -22.86 -15.53 -10.66
N LYS A 133 -22.32 -16.21 -11.69
CA LYS A 133 -21.62 -15.56 -12.81
C LYS A 133 -22.54 -14.63 -13.60
N ILE A 134 -23.77 -15.08 -13.88
CA ILE A 134 -24.78 -14.26 -14.57
C ILE A 134 -25.15 -13.04 -13.72
N GLN A 135 -25.30 -13.23 -12.41
CA GLN A 135 -25.62 -12.16 -11.46
C GLN A 135 -24.47 -11.17 -11.19
N LYS A 136 -23.23 -11.53 -11.55
CA LYS A 136 -22.00 -10.78 -11.21
C LYS A 136 -21.86 -10.53 -9.71
N PHE A 137 -22.29 -11.49 -8.91
CA PHE A 137 -22.15 -11.47 -7.47
C PHE A 137 -22.23 -12.90 -6.93
N GLY A 138 -21.31 -13.26 -6.04
CA GLY A 138 -21.38 -14.49 -5.27
C GLY A 138 -20.47 -14.46 -4.05
N ARG A 139 -20.87 -15.16 -2.99
CA ARG A 139 -19.98 -15.44 -1.84
C ARG A 139 -20.07 -16.91 -1.49
N VAL A 140 -18.92 -17.56 -1.43
CA VAL A 140 -18.78 -18.99 -1.17
C VAL A 140 -17.91 -19.19 0.07
N ILE A 141 -18.38 -20.03 0.99
CA ILE A 141 -17.63 -20.40 2.19
C ILE A 141 -17.38 -21.91 2.18
N MET A 142 -16.10 -22.28 2.27
CA MET A 142 -15.65 -23.65 2.46
C MET A 142 -15.31 -23.89 3.92
N THR A 143 -15.77 -25.01 4.48
CA THR A 143 -15.52 -25.36 5.88
C THR A 143 -14.40 -26.41 5.98
N ALA A 144 -13.16 -25.95 6.20
CA ALA A 144 -12.00 -26.76 6.54
C ALA A 144 -11.99 -27.10 8.05
N SER A 145 -10.82 -27.43 8.59
CA SER A 145 -10.62 -27.73 10.03
C SER A 145 -9.14 -27.66 10.37
N ALA A 146 -8.82 -27.36 11.63
CA ALA A 146 -7.47 -27.51 12.18
C ALA A 146 -6.90 -28.93 11.96
N ALA A 147 -7.74 -29.97 12.01
CA ALA A 147 -7.33 -31.34 11.69
C ALA A 147 -6.87 -31.50 10.23
N GLY A 148 -7.44 -30.72 9.29
CA GLY A 148 -6.98 -30.68 7.90
C GLY A 148 -5.69 -29.88 7.73
N ILE A 149 -5.55 -28.77 8.45
CA ILE A 149 -4.39 -27.87 8.35
C ILE A 149 -3.14 -28.48 8.99
N TYR A 150 -3.27 -29.05 10.18
CA TYR A 150 -2.15 -29.51 11.01
C TYR A 150 -2.05 -31.04 11.11
N GLY A 151 -3.06 -31.76 10.64
CA GLY A 151 -3.19 -33.20 10.88
C GLY A 151 -3.77 -33.50 12.27
N ASN A 152 -4.43 -34.67 12.39
CA ASN A 152 -4.86 -35.20 13.67
C ASN A 152 -4.88 -36.74 13.64
N PHE A 153 -4.55 -37.36 14.76
CA PHE A 153 -4.47 -38.82 14.85
C PHE A 153 -5.83 -39.48 14.55
N GLY A 154 -5.83 -40.55 13.75
CA GLY A 154 -7.04 -41.31 13.42
C GLY A 154 -8.03 -40.62 12.47
N GLN A 155 -7.64 -39.49 11.83
CA GLN A 155 -8.52 -38.67 11.00
C GLN A 155 -7.98 -38.43 9.57
N ALA A 156 -7.11 -39.28 9.04
CA ALA A 156 -6.45 -39.07 7.74
C ALA A 156 -7.42 -38.78 6.57
N ASN A 157 -8.55 -39.49 6.50
CA ASN A 157 -9.59 -39.29 5.49
C ASN A 157 -10.32 -37.94 5.65
N TYR A 158 -10.63 -37.55 6.89
CA TYR A 158 -11.23 -36.27 7.22
C TYR A 158 -10.27 -35.11 6.96
N SER A 159 -9.03 -35.21 7.42
CA SER A 159 -7.97 -34.22 7.16
C SER A 159 -7.75 -34.00 5.67
N ALA A 160 -7.68 -35.09 4.89
CA ALA A 160 -7.54 -35.01 3.43
C ALA A 160 -8.73 -34.30 2.77
N ALA A 161 -9.96 -34.62 3.18
CA ALA A 161 -11.16 -33.95 2.66
C ALA A 161 -11.17 -32.45 3.02
N LYS A 162 -10.86 -32.11 4.28
CA LYS A 162 -10.89 -30.72 4.78
C LYS A 162 -9.81 -29.84 4.18
N LEU A 163 -8.60 -30.36 3.96
CA LEU A 163 -7.56 -29.61 3.25
C LEU A 163 -7.80 -29.57 1.74
N GLY A 164 -8.43 -30.60 1.17
CA GLY A 164 -8.90 -30.59 -0.21
C GLY A 164 -9.90 -29.46 -0.50
N LEU A 165 -10.74 -29.10 0.47
CA LEU A 165 -11.65 -27.96 0.37
C LEU A 165 -10.90 -26.62 0.26
N LEU A 166 -9.77 -26.45 0.97
CA LEU A 166 -8.92 -25.27 0.81
C LEU A 166 -8.31 -25.21 -0.60
N GLY A 167 -7.85 -26.35 -1.13
CA GLY A 167 -7.35 -26.44 -2.51
C GLY A 167 -8.41 -26.05 -3.54
N LEU A 168 -9.65 -26.53 -3.36
CA LEU A 168 -10.79 -26.14 -4.19
C LEU A 168 -11.09 -24.63 -4.08
N ALA A 169 -11.10 -24.08 -2.86
CA ALA A 169 -11.37 -22.67 -2.61
C ALA A 169 -10.35 -21.75 -3.30
N ASN A 170 -9.06 -22.10 -3.25
CA ASN A 170 -7.97 -21.33 -3.88
C ASN A 170 -8.21 -21.12 -5.37
N THR A 171 -8.61 -22.16 -6.09
CA THR A 171 -8.89 -22.08 -7.53
C THR A 171 -10.17 -21.28 -7.80
N LEU A 172 -11.24 -21.54 -7.05
CA LEU A 172 -12.52 -20.83 -7.22
C LEU A 172 -12.39 -19.32 -6.94
N ALA A 173 -11.57 -18.93 -5.96
CA ALA A 173 -11.27 -17.53 -5.68
C ALA A 173 -10.70 -16.80 -6.91
N ILE A 174 -9.83 -17.46 -7.68
CA ILE A 174 -9.21 -16.93 -8.90
C ILE A 174 -10.23 -16.90 -10.05
N GLU A 175 -10.95 -17.99 -10.29
CA GLU A 175 -11.92 -18.09 -11.38
C GLU A 175 -13.11 -17.13 -11.21
N GLY A 176 -13.52 -16.90 -9.97
CA GLY A 176 -14.67 -16.07 -9.58
C GLY A 176 -14.38 -14.56 -9.55
N GLN A 177 -13.12 -14.14 -9.40
CA GLN A 177 -12.74 -12.75 -9.14
C GLN A 177 -13.33 -11.76 -10.15
N LYS A 178 -13.23 -12.08 -11.46
CA LYS A 178 -13.74 -11.19 -12.53
C LYS A 178 -15.27 -11.05 -12.56
N TYR A 179 -15.98 -11.90 -11.83
CA TYR A 179 -17.43 -11.90 -11.70
C TYR A 179 -17.91 -11.43 -10.33
N ASN A 180 -17.02 -10.89 -9.47
CA ASN A 180 -17.33 -10.53 -8.07
C ASN A 180 -17.90 -11.74 -7.30
N ILE A 181 -17.34 -12.92 -7.55
CA ILE A 181 -17.59 -14.14 -6.79
C ILE A 181 -16.38 -14.38 -5.90
N HIS A 182 -16.56 -14.27 -4.59
CA HIS A 182 -15.48 -14.51 -3.63
C HIS A 182 -15.65 -15.89 -2.99
N CYS A 183 -14.53 -16.59 -2.80
CA CYS A 183 -14.49 -17.89 -2.13
C CYS A 183 -13.48 -17.84 -0.99
N ASN A 184 -13.93 -18.05 0.24
CA ASN A 184 -13.10 -18.05 1.44
C ASN A 184 -13.26 -19.35 2.22
N THR A 185 -12.26 -19.68 3.02
CA THR A 185 -12.21 -20.91 3.82
C THR A 185 -12.16 -20.57 5.31
N ILE A 186 -12.93 -21.30 6.11
CA ILE A 186 -12.89 -21.21 7.56
C ILE A 186 -12.48 -22.57 8.17
N ALA A 187 -11.77 -22.52 9.29
CA ALA A 187 -11.42 -23.65 10.14
C ALA A 187 -11.98 -23.36 11.54
N PRO A 188 -13.27 -23.69 11.79
CA PRO A 188 -13.95 -23.30 13.01
C PRO A 188 -13.58 -24.21 14.19
N VAL A 189 -13.54 -23.62 15.38
CA VAL A 189 -13.43 -24.29 16.67
C VAL A 189 -14.68 -23.93 17.47
N ALA A 190 -15.62 -24.87 17.52
CA ALA A 190 -16.87 -24.74 18.26
C ALA A 190 -17.20 -26.06 18.97
N GLY A 191 -17.76 -25.94 20.16
CA GLY A 191 -18.35 -27.01 20.93
C GLY A 191 -19.55 -27.57 20.17
N SER A 192 -19.47 -28.84 19.83
CA SER A 192 -20.56 -29.64 19.29
C SER A 192 -20.49 -31.05 19.86
N ARG A 193 -21.51 -31.86 19.58
CA ARG A 193 -21.53 -33.29 19.93
C ARG A 193 -20.31 -34.06 19.42
N LEU A 194 -19.68 -33.60 18.33
CA LEU A 194 -18.46 -34.20 17.78
C LEU A 194 -17.21 -33.87 18.63
N THR A 195 -17.21 -32.75 19.35
CA THR A 195 -16.10 -32.35 20.22
C THR A 195 -16.32 -32.74 21.68
N GLU A 196 -17.53 -33.10 22.09
CA GLU A 196 -17.86 -33.57 23.45
C GLU A 196 -17.06 -34.81 23.87
N THR A 197 -16.68 -35.65 22.91
CA THR A 197 -15.90 -36.87 23.19
C THR A 197 -14.42 -36.61 23.47
N ILE A 198 -13.93 -35.39 23.18
CA ILE A 198 -12.51 -35.02 23.25
C ILE A 198 -12.22 -33.76 24.07
N MET A 199 -13.24 -33.01 24.52
CA MET A 199 -13.09 -31.78 25.28
C MET A 199 -13.84 -31.84 26.62
N PRO A 200 -13.33 -31.19 27.69
CA PRO A 200 -14.06 -31.06 28.95
C PRO A 200 -15.40 -30.32 28.78
N PRO A 201 -16.46 -30.66 29.55
CA PRO A 201 -17.79 -30.06 29.42
C PRO A 201 -17.81 -28.52 29.50
N ASP A 202 -17.05 -27.94 30.42
CA ASP A 202 -16.97 -26.48 30.59
C ASP A 202 -16.36 -25.77 29.38
N LEU A 203 -15.42 -26.43 28.70
CA LEU A 203 -14.80 -25.91 27.48
C LEU A 203 -15.76 -26.00 26.29
N VAL A 204 -16.50 -27.11 26.16
CA VAL A 204 -17.55 -27.26 25.14
C VAL A 204 -18.62 -26.18 25.30
N ALA A 205 -19.07 -25.92 26.54
CA ALA A 205 -20.06 -24.89 26.83
C ALA A 205 -19.57 -23.46 26.52
N SER A 206 -18.26 -23.23 26.55
CA SER A 206 -17.63 -21.94 26.28
C SER A 206 -17.37 -21.72 24.78
N LEU A 207 -17.23 -22.78 23.99
CA LEU A 207 -16.96 -22.72 22.55
C LEU A 207 -18.24 -22.60 21.71
N LYS A 208 -19.01 -21.56 21.97
CA LYS A 208 -20.33 -21.33 21.36
C LYS A 208 -20.26 -21.12 19.83
N PRO A 209 -21.09 -21.81 19.00
CA PRO A 209 -21.20 -21.57 17.56
C PRO A 209 -21.47 -20.11 17.17
N GLU A 210 -22.14 -19.36 18.05
CA GLU A 210 -22.45 -17.93 17.95
C GLU A 210 -21.20 -17.07 17.78
N TYR A 211 -20.03 -17.56 18.24
CA TYR A 211 -18.76 -16.86 18.09
C TYR A 211 -18.12 -17.03 16.71
N VAL A 212 -18.64 -17.92 15.87
CA VAL A 212 -18.14 -18.14 14.50
C VAL A 212 -19.01 -17.43 13.47
N ALA A 213 -20.33 -17.37 13.69
CA ALA A 213 -21.29 -16.81 12.75
C ALA A 213 -21.00 -15.37 12.27
N PRO A 214 -20.49 -14.44 13.11
CA PRO A 214 -20.14 -13.10 12.66
C PRO A 214 -19.07 -13.07 11.55
N LEU A 215 -18.08 -13.97 11.60
CA LEU A 215 -17.06 -14.04 10.54
C LEU A 215 -17.67 -14.51 9.23
N VAL A 216 -18.52 -15.53 9.26
CA VAL A 216 -19.20 -16.05 8.07
C VAL A 216 -20.10 -14.98 7.44
N LEU A 217 -20.87 -14.26 8.27
CA LEU A 217 -21.68 -13.13 7.81
C LEU A 217 -20.82 -12.05 7.13
N TRP A 218 -19.69 -11.68 7.74
CA TRP A 218 -18.78 -10.69 7.17
C TRP A 218 -18.20 -11.15 5.84
N LEU A 219 -17.67 -12.38 5.76
CA LEU A 219 -17.10 -12.94 4.53
C LEU A 219 -18.15 -13.08 3.41
N CYS A 220 -19.42 -13.18 3.77
CA CYS A 220 -20.55 -13.16 2.83
C CYS A 220 -21.15 -11.79 2.58
N HIS A 221 -20.66 -10.70 3.19
CA HIS A 221 -21.23 -9.37 2.97
C HIS A 221 -20.81 -8.80 1.59
N ASP A 222 -21.62 -7.91 1.02
CA ASP A 222 -21.34 -7.30 -0.28
C ASP A 222 -20.11 -6.38 -0.26
N GLN A 223 -19.92 -5.64 0.84
CA GLN A 223 -18.76 -4.79 1.08
C GLN A 223 -17.46 -5.56 1.35
N CYS A 224 -17.52 -6.85 1.69
CA CYS A 224 -16.32 -7.63 1.96
C CYS A 224 -15.52 -7.87 0.67
N GLN A 225 -14.25 -7.46 0.70
CA GLN A 225 -13.29 -7.61 -0.40
C GLN A 225 -12.34 -8.80 -0.20
N GLU A 226 -12.47 -9.55 0.89
CA GLU A 226 -11.64 -10.73 1.14
C GLU A 226 -12.00 -11.85 0.17
N ASN A 227 -10.98 -12.46 -0.45
CA ASN A 227 -11.12 -13.54 -1.41
C ASN A 227 -9.89 -14.46 -1.37
N GLY A 228 -10.09 -15.77 -1.32
CA GLY A 228 -9.02 -16.76 -1.17
C GLY A 228 -8.41 -16.83 0.24
N GLY A 229 -9.09 -16.27 1.26
CA GLY A 229 -8.63 -16.29 2.63
C GLY A 229 -8.84 -17.64 3.32
N LEU A 230 -7.97 -17.95 4.29
CA LEU A 230 -8.12 -19.06 5.25
C LEU A 230 -8.14 -18.49 6.67
N PHE A 231 -9.19 -18.78 7.43
CA PHE A 231 -9.36 -18.24 8.77
C PHE A 231 -9.61 -19.33 9.82
N GLU A 232 -8.87 -19.31 10.91
CA GLU A 232 -9.25 -20.01 12.13
C GLU A 232 -10.14 -19.11 12.98
N VAL A 233 -11.16 -19.69 13.62
CA VAL A 233 -12.18 -18.91 14.33
C VAL A 233 -12.83 -19.73 15.44
N GLY A 234 -12.95 -19.15 16.63
CA GLY A 234 -13.57 -19.76 17.80
C GLY A 234 -13.41 -18.90 19.04
N ALA A 235 -14.29 -19.07 20.03
CA ALA A 235 -14.24 -18.31 21.31
C ALA A 235 -14.23 -16.77 21.19
N GLY A 236 -14.62 -16.21 20.04
CA GLY A 236 -14.55 -14.78 19.73
C GLY A 236 -13.21 -14.31 19.17
N TRP A 237 -12.24 -15.22 19.00
CA TRP A 237 -10.97 -14.97 18.32
C TRP A 237 -11.05 -15.36 16.84
N ILE A 238 -10.40 -14.58 15.99
CA ILE A 238 -10.30 -14.81 14.55
C ILE A 238 -8.83 -14.60 14.12
N GLY A 239 -8.23 -15.60 13.49
CA GLY A 239 -6.88 -15.54 12.94
C GLY A 239 -6.86 -15.87 11.45
N LYS A 240 -6.02 -15.18 10.67
CA LYS A 240 -5.82 -15.46 9.24
C LYS A 240 -4.55 -16.27 9.02
N LEU A 241 -4.64 -17.33 8.24
CA LEU A 241 -3.53 -18.22 7.90
C LEU A 241 -3.08 -17.97 6.45
N ARG A 242 -1.79 -18.19 6.18
CA ARG A 242 -1.19 -18.13 4.85
C ARG A 242 0.04 -19.02 4.78
N TRP A 243 0.43 -19.42 3.57
CA TRP A 243 1.65 -20.21 3.36
C TRP A 243 2.92 -19.39 3.59
N GLU A 244 3.91 -20.04 4.16
CA GLU A 244 5.27 -19.55 4.28
C GLU A 244 6.22 -20.51 3.59
N ARG A 245 7.25 -19.98 2.94
CA ARG A 245 8.25 -20.78 2.23
C ARG A 245 9.63 -20.27 2.59
N SER A 246 10.51 -21.15 3.06
CA SER A 246 11.93 -20.83 3.23
C SER A 246 12.53 -20.24 1.95
N GLN A 247 13.68 -19.57 2.07
CA GLN A 247 14.44 -19.17 0.87
C GLN A 247 14.91 -20.38 0.07
N GLY A 248 14.94 -21.56 0.71
CA GLY A 248 15.48 -22.78 0.15
C GLY A 248 17.00 -22.71 -0.02
N HIS A 249 17.56 -23.70 -0.71
CA HIS A 249 18.97 -23.69 -1.04
C HIS A 249 19.22 -24.37 -2.39
N ILE A 250 20.17 -23.83 -3.16
CA ILE A 250 20.59 -24.45 -4.42
C ILE A 250 21.58 -25.56 -4.09
N VAL A 251 21.09 -26.80 -4.15
CA VAL A 251 21.88 -28.00 -3.86
C VAL A 251 22.69 -28.47 -5.06
N ARG A 252 22.13 -28.35 -6.27
CA ARG A 252 22.79 -28.82 -7.49
C ARG A 252 23.97 -27.93 -7.87
N GLN A 253 24.99 -28.55 -8.47
CA GLN A 253 26.09 -27.86 -9.13
C GLN A 253 25.99 -28.04 -10.65
N LYS A 254 26.62 -27.12 -11.41
CA LYS A 254 26.63 -27.20 -12.87
C LYS A 254 27.38 -28.45 -13.32
N ASN A 255 26.84 -29.15 -14.31
CA ASN A 255 27.44 -30.37 -14.91
C ASN A 255 27.71 -31.52 -13.91
N GLN A 256 27.07 -31.50 -12.74
CA GLN A 256 27.14 -32.58 -11.77
C GLN A 256 25.75 -33.14 -11.51
N THR A 257 25.67 -34.44 -11.33
CA THR A 257 24.44 -35.09 -10.89
C THR A 257 24.13 -34.65 -9.46
N MET A 258 22.90 -34.21 -9.22
CA MET A 258 22.44 -33.90 -7.87
C MET A 258 22.32 -35.20 -7.07
N THR A 259 22.97 -35.28 -5.91
CA THR A 259 22.96 -36.48 -5.06
C THR A 259 22.16 -36.27 -3.78
N PRO A 260 21.65 -37.35 -3.16
CA PRO A 260 20.99 -37.27 -1.85
C PRO A 260 21.90 -36.71 -0.74
N GLU A 261 23.20 -36.99 -0.78
CA GLU A 261 24.18 -36.49 0.20
C GLU A 261 24.27 -34.96 0.14
N ALA A 262 24.28 -34.38 -1.06
CA ALA A 262 24.29 -32.93 -1.24
C ALA A 262 23.02 -32.28 -0.63
N VAL A 263 21.87 -32.95 -0.71
CA VAL A 263 20.62 -32.48 -0.07
C VAL A 263 20.75 -32.54 1.45
N ARG A 264 21.20 -33.68 1.99
CA ARG A 264 21.43 -33.88 3.43
C ARG A 264 22.37 -32.82 3.99
N ASP A 265 23.48 -32.56 3.31
CA ASP A 265 24.53 -31.64 3.78
C ASP A 265 24.06 -30.17 3.80
N GLN A 266 23.01 -29.83 3.05
CA GLN A 266 22.38 -28.50 3.05
C GLN A 266 21.01 -28.46 3.73
N TRP A 267 20.59 -29.54 4.41
CA TRP A 267 19.24 -29.70 4.95
C TRP A 267 18.84 -28.57 5.91
N ASN A 268 19.76 -28.16 6.78
CA ASN A 268 19.53 -27.06 7.73
C ASN A 268 19.20 -25.74 7.02
N LYS A 269 19.83 -25.47 5.86
CA LYS A 269 19.54 -24.25 5.07
C LYS A 269 18.24 -24.36 4.30
N ILE A 270 17.92 -25.55 3.78
CA ILE A 270 16.65 -25.80 3.07
C ILE A 270 15.46 -25.57 4.01
N CYS A 271 15.60 -25.97 5.27
CA CYS A 271 14.58 -25.87 6.31
C CYS A 271 14.67 -24.58 7.15
N ASP A 272 15.46 -23.58 6.73
CA ASP A 272 15.60 -22.31 7.46
C ASP A 272 14.48 -21.33 7.08
N PHE A 273 13.68 -20.93 8.06
CA PHE A 273 12.56 -20.02 7.91
C PHE A 273 12.84 -18.59 8.39
N THR A 274 14.08 -18.28 8.80
CA THR A 274 14.45 -16.96 9.37
C THR A 274 14.09 -15.80 8.43
N ASP A 275 14.37 -15.95 7.13
CA ASP A 275 14.07 -14.95 6.09
C ASP A 275 12.98 -15.43 5.11
N ALA A 276 11.98 -16.16 5.60
CA ALA A 276 11.01 -16.81 4.73
C ALA A 276 10.17 -15.85 3.87
N THR A 277 9.76 -16.34 2.70
CA THR A 277 8.88 -15.64 1.74
C THR A 277 7.42 -16.02 1.92
N LYS A 278 6.53 -15.18 1.39
CA LYS A 278 5.07 -15.32 1.51
C LYS A 278 4.43 -15.42 0.11
N PRO A 279 4.74 -16.47 -0.68
CA PRO A 279 4.27 -16.56 -2.05
C PRO A 279 2.73 -16.58 -2.09
N ALA A 280 2.15 -15.71 -2.91
CA ALA A 280 0.70 -15.56 -3.05
C ALA A 280 0.16 -16.19 -4.33
N THR A 281 1.03 -16.47 -5.31
CA THR A 281 0.64 -16.99 -6.63
C THR A 281 1.56 -18.09 -7.14
N ILE A 282 1.07 -18.89 -8.09
CA ILE A 282 1.87 -19.93 -8.76
C ILE A 282 3.04 -19.29 -9.54
N GLN A 283 2.81 -18.11 -10.13
CA GLN A 283 3.77 -17.37 -10.92
C GLN A 283 4.99 -16.94 -10.09
N GLU A 284 4.76 -16.41 -8.88
CA GLU A 284 5.84 -16.07 -7.93
C GLU A 284 6.66 -17.30 -7.54
N SER A 285 5.99 -18.44 -7.35
CA SER A 285 6.67 -19.70 -7.04
C SER A 285 7.57 -20.14 -8.20
N LEU A 286 7.04 -20.14 -9.43
CA LEU A 286 7.77 -20.52 -10.64
C LEU A 286 8.96 -19.60 -10.93
N HIS A 287 8.80 -18.29 -10.72
CA HIS A 287 9.89 -17.32 -10.88
C HIS A 287 11.12 -17.68 -10.05
N SER A 288 10.91 -18.20 -8.83
CA SER A 288 11.99 -18.62 -7.95
C SER A 288 12.77 -19.80 -8.55
N VAL A 289 12.08 -20.80 -9.09
CA VAL A 289 12.72 -21.97 -9.74
C VAL A 289 13.49 -21.55 -10.99
N VAL A 290 12.91 -20.69 -11.82
CA VAL A 290 13.58 -20.16 -13.02
C VAL A 290 14.83 -19.36 -12.65
N SER A 291 14.78 -18.56 -11.58
CA SER A 291 15.95 -17.83 -11.10
C SER A 291 17.09 -18.77 -10.67
N VAL A 292 16.77 -19.88 -10.00
CA VAL A 292 17.75 -20.92 -9.62
C VAL A 292 18.38 -21.58 -10.86
N LEU A 293 17.62 -21.75 -11.95
CA LEU A 293 18.18 -22.27 -13.20
C LEU A 293 19.31 -21.39 -13.72
N SER A 294 19.03 -20.09 -13.85
CA SER A 294 20.01 -19.10 -14.32
C SER A 294 21.25 -19.02 -13.41
N GLN A 295 21.07 -19.09 -12.09
CA GLN A 295 22.16 -18.99 -11.12
C GLN A 295 23.15 -20.15 -11.23
N VAL A 296 22.67 -21.39 -11.42
CA VAL A 296 23.57 -22.54 -11.57
C VAL A 296 24.27 -22.55 -12.92
N GLU A 297 23.61 -22.08 -13.99
CA GLU A 297 24.23 -22.01 -15.32
C GLU A 297 25.36 -20.96 -15.38
N SER A 298 25.34 -19.97 -14.50
CA SER A 298 26.27 -18.82 -14.48
C SER A 298 27.61 -19.02 -13.73
N LYS A 299 27.82 -20.14 -13.00
CA LYS A 299 29.11 -20.51 -12.36
C LYS A 299 29.85 -21.49 -13.32
N GLU A 300 30.79 -21.18 -14.23
CA GLU A 300 32.07 -20.44 -14.16
C GLU A 300 32.56 -20.03 -15.59
N GLU A 301 33.55 -19.11 -15.64
CA GLU A 301 34.41 -18.55 -16.72
C GLU A 301 33.89 -18.16 -18.12
N VAL A 302 34.25 -16.92 -18.46
CA VAL A 302 34.07 -16.20 -19.73
C VAL A 302 34.55 -17.01 -20.93
N ARG A 303 33.63 -17.34 -21.85
CA ARG A 303 33.91 -17.46 -23.29
C ARG A 303 32.62 -17.35 -24.14
N ALA A 304 32.52 -16.19 -24.79
CA ALA A 304 31.93 -15.90 -26.11
C ALA A 304 30.44 -16.17 -26.41
N ASN A 305 29.64 -15.09 -26.37
CA ASN A 305 29.07 -14.34 -27.54
C ASN A 305 27.60 -13.90 -27.33
N PRO A 306 27.34 -12.68 -26.79
CA PRO A 306 26.00 -12.08 -26.72
C PRO A 306 25.70 -11.13 -27.91
N THR A 307 26.35 -11.34 -29.06
CA THR A 307 26.59 -10.28 -30.07
C THR A 307 25.39 -9.91 -30.94
N VAL A 308 24.24 -10.60 -30.86
CA VAL A 308 23.08 -10.35 -31.75
C VAL A 308 21.88 -9.71 -31.03
N ALA A 309 21.78 -9.78 -29.70
CA ALA A 309 20.55 -9.37 -29.00
C ALA A 309 20.48 -7.87 -28.61
N LEU A 310 21.62 -7.20 -28.39
CA LEU A 310 21.64 -5.84 -27.82
C LEU A 310 21.14 -4.74 -28.77
N SER A 311 21.29 -4.90 -30.08
CA SER A 311 20.79 -3.94 -31.07
C SER A 311 19.26 -4.02 -31.28
N VAL A 312 18.67 -5.19 -31.01
CA VAL A 312 17.22 -5.46 -31.13
C VAL A 312 16.43 -4.89 -29.93
N ALA A 313 17.12 -4.50 -28.85
CA ALA A 313 16.49 -3.96 -27.64
C ALA A 313 16.08 -2.48 -27.75
N VAL A 314 16.59 -1.73 -28.74
CA VAL A 314 16.28 -0.30 -28.90
C VAL A 314 14.79 -0.12 -29.23
N GLY A 315 14.11 0.74 -28.47
CA GLY A 315 12.67 1.00 -28.61
C GLY A 315 11.77 0.06 -27.81
N GLN A 316 12.32 -0.98 -27.15
CA GLN A 316 11.52 -1.85 -26.30
C GLN A 316 10.96 -1.11 -25.09
N LYS A 317 9.66 -1.31 -24.85
CA LYS A 317 8.94 -0.80 -23.68
C LYS A 317 9.02 -1.84 -22.57
N LEU A 318 9.39 -1.39 -21.38
CA LEU A 318 9.42 -2.24 -20.20
C LEU A 318 8.02 -2.28 -19.54
N PRO A 319 7.75 -3.29 -18.69
CA PRO A 319 6.52 -3.34 -17.90
C PRO A 319 6.29 -2.03 -17.13
N GLN A 320 5.04 -1.60 -17.09
CA GLN A 320 4.65 -0.43 -16.31
C GLN A 320 4.81 -0.72 -14.82
N SER A 321 5.45 0.19 -14.08
CA SER A 321 5.53 0.13 -12.61
C SER A 321 4.67 1.25 -12.01
N THR A 322 4.17 0.98 -10.80
CA THR A 322 3.28 1.88 -10.07
C THR A 322 3.87 2.15 -8.70
N PHE A 323 3.98 3.42 -8.33
CA PHE A 323 4.57 3.87 -7.07
C PHE A 323 3.56 4.71 -6.28
N SER A 324 3.17 4.24 -5.10
CA SER A 324 2.29 5.00 -4.20
C SER A 324 3.11 5.67 -3.12
N PHE A 325 2.83 6.94 -2.87
CA PHE A 325 3.56 7.73 -1.88
C PHE A 325 2.65 8.69 -1.13
N ASN A 326 3.06 9.06 0.07
CA ASN A 326 2.50 10.13 0.88
C ASN A 326 3.64 11.00 1.44
N HIS A 327 3.31 11.94 2.32
CA HIS A 327 4.28 12.82 2.97
C HIS A 327 5.44 12.06 3.65
N MET A 328 5.23 10.83 4.14
CA MET A 328 6.29 10.04 4.77
C MET A 328 7.42 9.73 3.79
N GLN A 329 7.13 9.32 2.55
CA GLN A 329 8.19 9.05 1.56
C GLN A 329 8.92 10.33 1.15
N CYS A 330 8.22 11.46 1.06
CA CYS A 330 8.84 12.76 0.77
C CYS A 330 9.83 13.16 1.87
N ILE A 331 9.43 13.04 3.14
CA ILE A 331 10.25 13.36 4.31
C ILE A 331 11.44 12.39 4.44
N LEU A 332 11.19 11.09 4.28
CA LEU A 332 12.25 10.06 4.30
C LEU A 332 13.32 10.33 3.24
N TYR A 333 12.91 10.66 2.01
CA TYR A 333 13.83 11.05 0.95
C TYR A 333 14.61 12.31 1.32
N ALA A 334 13.92 13.36 1.81
CA ALA A 334 14.55 14.61 2.21
C ALA A 334 15.64 14.39 3.25
N LEU A 335 15.36 13.63 4.32
CA LEU A 335 16.35 13.22 5.33
C LEU A 335 17.49 12.40 4.72
N GLY A 336 17.15 11.47 3.81
CA GLY A 336 18.10 10.62 3.09
C GLY A 336 19.10 11.40 2.23
N VAL A 337 18.75 12.62 1.77
CA VAL A 337 19.62 13.52 0.98
C VAL A 337 20.15 14.71 1.79
N GLY A 338 20.15 14.57 3.12
CA GLY A 338 20.86 15.48 4.03
C GLY A 338 20.04 16.66 4.56
N MET A 339 18.74 16.73 4.28
CA MET A 339 17.89 17.66 5.02
C MET A 339 17.94 17.29 6.50
N SER A 340 18.06 18.30 7.34
CA SER A 340 18.30 18.09 8.77
C SER A 340 17.69 19.22 9.57
N THR A 341 17.07 18.82 10.65
CA THR A 341 16.57 19.64 11.75
C THR A 341 17.61 20.63 12.33
N LYS A 342 18.90 20.37 12.15
CA LYS A 342 20.00 21.24 12.60
C LYS A 342 20.12 22.54 11.81
N ASP A 343 19.70 22.53 10.54
CA ASP A 343 19.68 23.74 9.72
C ASP A 343 18.34 24.43 9.95
N PRO A 344 18.33 25.67 10.46
CA PRO A 344 17.10 26.43 10.65
C PRO A 344 16.29 26.52 9.36
N ASP A 345 16.92 26.57 8.18
CA ASP A 345 16.22 26.68 6.89
C ASP A 345 15.51 25.38 6.47
N HIS A 346 15.78 24.25 7.14
CA HIS A 346 15.08 22.98 6.90
C HIS A 346 13.88 22.77 7.84
N LEU A 347 13.74 23.56 8.92
CA LEU A 347 12.69 23.42 9.94
C LEU A 347 11.92 24.72 10.29
N ARG A 348 12.45 25.92 10.01
CA ARG A 348 12.28 27.14 10.82
C ARG A 348 10.87 27.41 11.38
N LEU A 349 10.61 26.93 12.59
CA LEU A 349 9.55 27.37 13.49
C LEU A 349 10.12 28.46 14.41
N LYS A 350 10.27 29.70 13.93
CA LYS A 350 10.34 30.92 14.76
C LYS A 350 10.40 32.17 13.88
N TYR A 351 9.43 33.07 14.10
CA TYR A 351 9.37 34.48 13.69
C TYR A 351 10.52 34.95 12.80
N ILE A 352 10.25 35.02 11.49
CA ILE A 352 10.89 35.81 10.40
C ILE A 352 10.72 34.99 9.11
N GLN A 353 10.05 35.61 8.14
CA GLN A 353 9.84 35.29 6.70
C GLN A 353 10.38 33.96 6.13
N ASP A 354 9.50 33.27 5.40
CA ASP A 354 9.34 31.82 5.26
C ASP A 354 10.05 31.17 4.04
N PRO A 355 11.04 30.28 4.22
CA PRO A 355 11.45 29.33 3.19
C PRO A 355 10.80 27.95 3.41
N LYS A 356 10.20 27.43 2.34
CA LYS A 356 9.41 26.19 2.24
C LYS A 356 10.06 24.97 2.91
N LYS A 357 9.24 24.11 3.55
CA LYS A 357 9.74 23.04 4.45
C LYS A 357 9.55 21.64 3.88
N PHE A 358 10.63 20.87 3.87
CA PHE A 358 10.66 19.50 3.33
C PHE A 358 10.47 18.41 4.39
N LEU A 359 10.42 18.78 5.69
CA LEU A 359 10.45 17.85 6.83
C LEU A 359 9.19 17.87 7.72
N TYR A 360 8.23 18.76 7.48
CA TYR A 360 7.01 18.88 8.29
C TYR A 360 5.77 19.04 7.41
N GLU A 361 4.97 17.99 7.35
CA GLU A 361 3.76 17.87 6.53
C GLU A 361 2.65 18.84 6.94
N GLY A 362 2.63 19.30 8.20
CA GLY A 362 1.67 20.30 8.68
C GLY A 362 1.98 21.74 8.24
N HIS A 363 3.09 21.98 7.54
CA HIS A 363 3.43 23.31 7.05
C HIS A 363 2.61 23.69 5.81
N SER A 364 2.12 24.93 5.72
CA SER A 364 1.36 25.44 4.56
C SER A 364 2.14 25.34 3.25
N ASP A 365 3.46 25.52 3.34
CA ASP A 365 4.40 25.40 2.22
C ASP A 365 5.17 24.08 2.21
N PHE A 366 4.63 23.01 2.83
CA PHE A 366 5.25 21.69 2.74
C PHE A 366 5.43 21.32 1.26
N SER A 367 6.60 20.81 0.90
CA SER A 367 6.90 20.44 -0.48
C SER A 367 7.83 19.25 -0.53
N CYS A 368 7.72 18.47 -1.61
CA CYS A 368 8.66 17.41 -1.91
C CYS A 368 9.88 17.97 -2.65
N LEU A 369 11.08 17.48 -2.35
CA LEU A 369 12.27 17.83 -3.12
C LEU A 369 12.08 17.40 -4.60
N PRO A 370 12.37 18.26 -5.59
CA PRO A 370 12.18 17.94 -7.01
C PRO A 370 12.92 16.66 -7.44
N THR A 371 14.07 16.39 -6.82
CA THR A 371 14.87 15.20 -7.11
C THR A 371 14.24 13.90 -6.61
N PHE A 372 13.18 13.93 -5.80
CA PHE A 372 12.40 12.74 -5.46
C PHE A 372 11.83 12.03 -6.69
N GLY A 373 11.62 12.73 -7.81
CA GLY A 373 11.16 12.15 -9.08
C GLY A 373 12.04 11.02 -9.64
N VAL A 374 13.28 10.87 -9.15
CA VAL A 374 14.16 9.73 -9.45
C VAL A 374 13.63 8.42 -8.87
N ILE A 375 12.98 8.46 -7.71
CA ILE A 375 12.59 7.29 -6.92
C ILE A 375 11.56 6.41 -7.64
N PRO A 376 10.38 6.92 -8.05
CA PRO A 376 9.40 6.10 -8.78
C PRO A 376 9.97 5.58 -10.10
N SER A 377 10.80 6.39 -10.76
CA SER A 377 11.41 6.04 -12.04
C SER A 377 12.50 4.97 -11.90
N GLN A 378 13.20 4.97 -10.77
CA GLN A 378 14.18 3.95 -10.41
C GLN A 378 13.50 2.61 -10.07
N ALA A 379 12.35 2.63 -9.38
CA ALA A 379 11.57 1.43 -9.12
C ALA A 379 11.19 0.72 -10.44
N ALA A 380 10.72 1.47 -11.44
CA ALA A 380 10.43 0.95 -12.77
C ALA A 380 11.62 0.29 -13.49
N MET A 381 12.86 0.65 -13.12
CA MET A 381 14.08 0.06 -13.65
C MET A 381 14.52 -1.19 -12.87
N MET A 382 14.34 -1.19 -11.55
CA MET A 382 14.86 -2.20 -10.61
C MET A 382 13.89 -3.36 -10.34
N GLU A 383 12.58 -3.16 -10.44
CA GLU A 383 11.53 -4.19 -10.24
C GLU A 383 11.39 -5.11 -11.47
N GLY A 384 12.51 -5.69 -11.92
CA GLY A 384 12.53 -6.64 -13.03
C GLY A 384 12.47 -6.03 -14.43
N GLY A 385 12.40 -4.70 -14.56
CA GLY A 385 12.29 -4.00 -15.84
C GLY A 385 13.43 -4.32 -16.81
N LEU A 386 14.69 -4.17 -16.37
CA LEU A 386 15.86 -4.44 -17.21
C LEU A 386 16.12 -5.93 -17.45
N SER A 387 15.76 -6.80 -16.49
CA SER A 387 15.88 -8.26 -16.62
C SER A 387 14.77 -8.90 -17.47
N ALA A 388 13.68 -8.17 -17.73
CA ALA A 388 12.60 -8.61 -18.61
C ALA A 388 12.91 -8.43 -20.10
N VAL A 389 14.05 -7.83 -20.45
CA VAL A 389 14.45 -7.56 -21.84
C VAL A 389 15.11 -8.82 -22.42
N PRO A 390 14.49 -9.47 -23.43
CA PRO A 390 15.03 -10.71 -24.01
C PRO A 390 16.44 -10.50 -24.56
N GLY A 391 17.40 -11.31 -24.08
CA GLY A 391 18.80 -11.27 -24.52
C GLY A 391 19.71 -10.27 -23.80
N LEU A 392 19.19 -9.59 -22.77
CA LEU A 392 19.93 -8.64 -21.94
C LEU A 392 20.31 -9.28 -20.58
N ASN A 393 21.39 -10.07 -20.54
CA ASN A 393 21.93 -10.60 -19.27
C ASN A 393 22.73 -9.51 -18.56
N ILE A 394 22.06 -8.72 -17.72
CA ILE A 394 22.70 -7.66 -16.93
C ILE A 394 23.11 -8.19 -15.56
N ASP A 395 24.40 -8.12 -15.27
CA ASP A 395 24.92 -8.21 -13.92
C ASP A 395 24.71 -6.85 -13.20
N PHE A 396 23.73 -6.83 -12.28
CA PHE A 396 23.36 -5.63 -11.53
C PHE A 396 24.46 -5.13 -10.57
N THR A 397 25.50 -5.93 -10.30
CA THR A 397 26.67 -5.49 -9.49
C THR A 397 27.52 -4.45 -10.22
N GLN A 398 27.39 -4.36 -11.56
CA GLN A 398 28.24 -3.51 -12.40
C GLN A 398 27.50 -2.36 -13.08
N VAL A 399 26.24 -2.14 -12.70
CA VAL A 399 25.39 -1.07 -13.22
C VAL A 399 25.80 0.28 -12.66
N ARG A 400 26.35 1.15 -13.51
CA ARG A 400 26.58 2.57 -13.18
C ARG A 400 25.48 3.44 -13.78
N LYS A 401 24.70 4.11 -12.93
CA LYS A 401 23.59 5.00 -13.32
C LYS A 401 24.15 6.34 -13.81
N LEU A 402 23.51 7.02 -14.77
CA LEU A 402 23.83 8.38 -15.21
C LEU A 402 22.56 9.16 -15.54
N SER A 403 22.43 10.35 -14.96
CA SER A 403 21.42 11.42 -15.19
C SER A 403 19.92 11.16 -14.95
N THR A 404 19.19 12.26 -14.80
CA THR A 404 17.74 12.37 -14.54
C THR A 404 17.28 13.78 -14.88
N LEU A 405 16.14 13.99 -15.55
CA LEU A 405 15.59 15.33 -15.89
C LEU A 405 14.20 15.56 -15.24
N CYS A 406 14.12 15.84 -13.94
CA CYS A 406 12.82 16.03 -13.27
C CYS A 406 12.13 17.34 -13.66
N LYS A 407 10.88 17.25 -14.18
CA LYS A 407 9.87 18.31 -14.03
C LYS A 407 9.08 18.05 -12.73
N GLN A 408 8.51 19.09 -12.15
CA GLN A 408 7.93 19.08 -10.81
C GLN A 408 6.61 18.28 -10.72
N VAL A 409 6.46 17.47 -9.67
CA VAL A 409 5.23 16.74 -9.31
C VAL A 409 4.48 17.51 -8.22
N ASN A 410 3.15 17.53 -8.31
CA ASN A 410 2.25 18.07 -7.27
C ASN A 410 2.39 17.24 -5.96
N PRO A 411 2.62 17.81 -4.75
CA PRO A 411 3.63 17.24 -3.85
C PRO A 411 3.15 16.49 -2.59
N PHE A 412 1.88 16.09 -2.42
CA PHE A 412 1.40 15.72 -1.08
C PHE A 412 1.12 14.23 -0.84
N SER A 413 0.62 13.53 -1.85
CA SER A 413 0.42 12.09 -1.86
C SER A 413 -0.15 11.71 -3.21
N GLY A 414 0.11 10.50 -3.68
CA GLY A 414 -0.49 10.07 -4.92
C GLY A 414 0.00 8.71 -5.37
N LYS A 415 -0.58 8.28 -6.49
CA LYS A 415 -0.20 7.06 -7.18
C LYS A 415 0.39 7.45 -8.51
N LEU A 416 1.69 7.21 -8.66
CA LEU A 416 2.45 7.51 -9.87
C LEU A 416 2.58 6.25 -10.71
N THR A 417 2.55 6.44 -12.03
CA THR A 417 2.72 5.38 -13.01
C THR A 417 3.93 5.67 -13.88
N SER A 418 4.92 4.79 -13.86
CA SER A 418 6.16 4.94 -14.63
C SER A 418 6.19 3.99 -15.82
N LYS A 419 6.49 4.54 -17.00
CA LYS A 419 6.62 3.83 -18.28
C LYS A 419 8.05 4.00 -18.79
N ALA A 420 8.79 2.91 -18.82
CA ALA A 420 10.19 2.90 -19.23
C ALA A 420 10.38 2.38 -20.66
N THR A 421 11.36 2.90 -21.39
CA THR A 421 11.69 2.51 -22.77
C THR A 421 13.19 2.60 -22.99
N ILE A 422 13.77 1.58 -23.64
CA ILE A 422 15.18 1.60 -24.04
C ILE A 422 15.32 2.59 -25.19
N ALA A 423 15.86 3.77 -24.90
CA ALA A 423 16.09 4.82 -25.89
C ALA A 423 17.22 4.43 -26.85
N ASP A 424 18.27 3.80 -26.33
CA ASP A 424 19.45 3.44 -27.11
C ASP A 424 20.38 2.44 -26.39
N VAL A 425 21.29 1.82 -27.15
CA VAL A 425 22.37 0.98 -26.62
C VAL A 425 23.69 1.36 -27.31
N LEU A 426 24.72 1.69 -26.53
CA LEU A 426 26.01 2.17 -27.02
C LEU A 426 27.13 1.22 -26.65
N ASP A 427 28.08 1.05 -27.57
CA ASP A 427 29.29 0.27 -27.34
C ASP A 427 30.42 1.17 -26.84
N LYS A 428 31.02 0.83 -25.69
CA LYS A 428 32.17 1.53 -25.12
C LYS A 428 33.44 0.68 -25.11
N GLY A 429 33.46 -0.44 -25.83
CA GLY A 429 34.57 -1.38 -25.90
C GLY A 429 34.57 -2.32 -24.70
N SER A 430 34.91 -1.82 -23.52
CA SER A 430 34.96 -2.64 -22.29
C SER A 430 33.59 -2.84 -21.61
N GLY A 431 32.52 -2.28 -22.19
CA GLY A 431 31.15 -2.39 -21.66
C GLY A 431 30.13 -1.76 -22.61
N ALA A 432 28.85 -1.97 -22.32
CA ALA A 432 27.71 -1.34 -23.00
C ALA A 432 27.15 -0.18 -22.15
N VAL A 433 26.56 0.82 -22.79
CA VAL A 433 25.69 1.81 -22.12
C VAL A 433 24.28 1.64 -22.65
N ILE A 434 23.33 1.38 -21.76
CA ILE A 434 21.90 1.36 -22.06
C ILE A 434 21.31 2.70 -21.66
N LEU A 435 20.72 3.42 -22.61
CA LEU A 435 19.94 4.63 -22.34
C LEU A 435 18.48 4.24 -22.13
N LEU A 436 17.94 4.58 -20.97
CA LEU A 436 16.57 4.27 -20.56
C LEU A 436 15.83 5.57 -20.29
N ASP A 437 14.78 5.80 -21.07
CA ASP A 437 13.83 6.88 -20.88
C ASP A 437 12.66 6.38 -20.02
N VAL A 438 12.35 7.09 -18.94
CA VAL A 438 11.25 6.75 -18.02
C VAL A 438 10.35 7.96 -17.86
N ASN A 439 9.10 7.82 -18.31
CA ASN A 439 8.07 8.84 -18.17
C ASN A 439 7.15 8.46 -17.01
N THR A 440 7.00 9.35 -16.04
CA THR A 440 6.21 9.12 -14.82
C THR A 440 5.00 10.04 -14.82
N TYR A 441 3.82 9.46 -14.61
CA TYR A 441 2.52 10.10 -14.75
C TYR A 441 1.73 10.09 -13.43
N SER A 442 0.92 11.12 -13.20
CA SER A 442 -0.13 11.15 -12.18
C SER A 442 -1.48 11.22 -12.89
N GLY A 443 -2.23 10.13 -12.89
CA GLY A 443 -3.33 9.97 -13.85
C GLY A 443 -2.79 10.05 -15.29
N ASP A 444 -3.30 10.99 -16.08
CA ASP A 444 -2.86 11.24 -17.45
C ASP A 444 -1.79 12.34 -17.59
N GLU A 445 -1.48 13.06 -16.50
CA GLU A 445 -0.52 14.16 -16.52
C GLU A 445 0.92 13.63 -16.40
N LEU A 446 1.80 14.03 -17.34
CA LEU A 446 3.24 13.73 -17.25
C LEU A 446 3.88 14.62 -16.19
N VAL A 447 4.27 14.01 -15.06
CA VAL A 447 4.83 14.76 -13.94
C VAL A 447 6.35 14.80 -13.97
N CYS A 448 7.02 13.74 -14.45
CA CYS A 448 8.48 13.66 -14.43
C CYS A 448 9.02 12.79 -15.57
N TYR A 449 10.17 13.18 -16.13
CA TYR A 449 10.91 12.39 -17.11
C TYR A 449 12.31 12.07 -16.57
N ASN A 450 12.77 10.84 -16.71
CA ASN A 450 14.09 10.43 -16.25
C ASN A 450 14.82 9.75 -17.40
N GLN A 451 16.06 10.14 -17.66
CA GLN A 451 16.93 9.41 -18.60
C GLN A 451 18.10 8.81 -17.84
N PHE A 452 18.04 7.52 -17.58
CA PHE A 452 19.13 6.76 -16.99
C PHE A 452 20.08 6.29 -18.09
N SER A 453 21.38 6.50 -17.92
CA SER A 453 22.41 5.78 -18.68
C SER A 453 23.02 4.72 -17.78
N VAL A 454 22.80 3.45 -18.08
CA VAL A 454 23.29 2.30 -17.32
C VAL A 454 24.51 1.73 -18.03
N PHE A 455 25.69 1.85 -17.42
CA PHE A 455 26.89 1.15 -17.91
C PHE A 455 26.89 -0.29 -17.42
N VAL A 456 27.05 -1.25 -18.33
CA VAL A 456 27.18 -2.68 -18.05
C VAL A 456 28.59 -3.09 -18.47
N VAL A 457 29.45 -3.33 -17.48
CA VAL A 457 30.84 -3.76 -17.69
C VAL A 457 30.85 -5.13 -18.38
N GLY A 458 31.82 -5.35 -19.28
CA GLY A 458 31.99 -6.62 -19.98
C GLY A 458 31.04 -6.84 -21.17
N ALA A 459 29.96 -6.07 -21.27
CA ALA A 459 28.96 -6.17 -22.34
C ALA A 459 29.29 -5.34 -23.60
N GLY A 460 30.55 -4.89 -23.76
CA GLY A 460 30.99 -4.09 -24.91
C GLY A 460 31.68 -4.92 -26.01
N GLY A 461 32.18 -4.25 -27.04
CA GLY A 461 32.96 -4.89 -28.12
C GLY A 461 32.11 -5.53 -29.22
N PHE A 462 30.84 -5.15 -29.32
CA PHE A 462 29.89 -5.63 -30.32
C PHE A 462 29.84 -4.74 -31.59
N GLY A 463 30.69 -3.72 -31.69
CA GLY A 463 30.82 -2.86 -32.88
C GLY A 463 29.69 -1.84 -33.03
N GLY A 464 28.95 -1.55 -31.96
CA GLY A 464 27.87 -0.57 -31.96
C GLY A 464 28.35 0.89 -31.95
N LYS A 465 27.41 1.83 -32.12
CA LYS A 465 27.73 3.26 -32.04
C LYS A 465 28.22 3.65 -30.64
N ARG A 466 29.23 4.53 -30.60
CA ARG A 466 29.83 5.00 -29.33
C ARG A 466 29.09 6.17 -28.70
N SER A 467 28.21 6.84 -29.43
CA SER A 467 27.42 7.99 -28.96
C SER A 467 25.96 7.87 -29.40
N SER A 468 25.08 8.61 -28.71
CA SER A 468 23.67 8.75 -29.04
C SER A 468 23.34 10.23 -29.16
N ASP A 469 22.57 10.58 -30.18
CA ASP A 469 21.86 11.86 -30.33
C ASP A 469 20.70 11.99 -29.32
N LYS A 470 20.18 10.87 -28.82
CA LYS A 470 19.12 10.84 -27.77
C LYS A 470 19.66 11.11 -26.37
N ALA A 471 20.97 10.93 -26.15
CA ALA A 471 21.59 11.17 -24.85
C ALA A 471 21.66 12.67 -24.54
N LYS A 472 21.14 13.09 -23.38
CA LYS A 472 21.40 14.46 -22.89
C LYS A 472 22.87 14.61 -22.53
N ALA A 473 23.59 15.55 -23.12
CA ALA A 473 25.03 15.69 -22.92
C ALA A 473 25.38 16.24 -21.52
N PRO A 474 26.41 15.71 -20.84
CA PRO A 474 27.06 16.39 -19.73
C PRO A 474 27.82 17.63 -20.24
N LEU A 475 27.92 18.68 -19.42
CA LEU A 475 28.62 19.91 -19.79
C LEU A 475 29.71 20.22 -18.76
N PRO A 476 30.96 20.47 -19.18
CA PRO A 476 32.03 20.81 -18.24
C PRO A 476 31.74 22.16 -17.54
N PRO A 477 32.23 22.35 -16.30
CA PRO A 477 32.10 23.63 -15.62
C PRO A 477 32.87 24.74 -16.37
N PRO A 478 32.45 26.02 -16.22
CA PRO A 478 33.19 27.16 -16.73
C PRO A 478 34.65 27.19 -16.25
N ARG A 479 35.57 27.64 -17.11
CA ARG A 479 37.01 27.77 -16.79
C ARG A 479 37.30 29.05 -16.00
N ARG A 480 36.64 29.20 -14.84
CA ARG A 480 36.81 30.30 -13.88
C ARG A 480 36.53 29.80 -12.46
N ALA A 481 36.81 30.62 -11.44
CA ALA A 481 36.47 30.27 -10.06
C ALA A 481 34.94 30.08 -9.88
N PRO A 482 34.50 29.15 -9.00
CA PRO A 482 33.08 28.96 -8.69
C PRO A 482 32.48 30.19 -8.02
N ASP A 483 31.22 30.47 -8.34
CA ASP A 483 30.45 31.57 -7.73
C ASP A 483 30.03 31.24 -6.30
N ALA A 484 29.82 29.95 -6.01
CA ALA A 484 29.52 29.47 -4.67
C ALA A 484 30.12 28.08 -4.44
N VAL A 485 30.53 27.82 -3.20
CA VAL A 485 31.00 26.51 -2.74
C VAL A 485 30.29 26.18 -1.45
N VAL A 486 29.59 25.05 -1.43
CA VAL A 486 28.91 24.53 -0.22
C VAL A 486 29.56 23.22 0.16
N ILE A 487 29.86 23.05 1.44
CA ILE A 487 30.39 21.80 2.00
C ILE A 487 29.35 21.28 2.99
N ASP A 488 28.93 20.03 2.80
CA ASP A 488 28.03 19.35 3.73
C ASP A 488 28.51 17.93 4.01
N PHE A 489 28.33 17.46 5.25
CA PHE A 489 28.78 16.15 5.67
C PHE A 489 27.68 15.11 5.53
N THR A 490 28.03 13.92 5.04
CA THR A 490 27.14 12.78 5.10
C THR A 490 27.28 12.08 6.45
N THR A 491 26.20 11.51 6.97
CA THR A 491 26.28 10.69 8.19
C THR A 491 26.89 9.32 7.87
N ARG A 492 27.39 8.61 8.89
CA ARG A 492 27.85 7.22 8.72
C ARG A 492 26.72 6.31 8.23
N ASP A 493 25.49 6.58 8.64
CA ASP A 493 24.29 5.83 8.27
C ASP A 493 23.58 6.40 7.03
N GLN A 494 24.19 7.34 6.29
CA GLN A 494 23.51 8.03 5.20
C GLN A 494 23.01 7.08 4.11
N ALA A 495 23.79 6.07 3.76
CA ALA A 495 23.38 5.05 2.79
C ALA A 495 22.27 4.14 3.36
N ALA A 496 22.32 3.83 4.66
CA ALA A 496 21.31 3.04 5.35
C ALA A 496 19.96 3.77 5.45
N LEU A 497 19.98 5.10 5.57
CA LEU A 497 18.79 5.94 5.52
C LEU A 497 18.27 6.14 4.10
N TYR A 498 19.15 6.50 3.14
CA TYR A 498 18.74 6.79 1.77
C TYR A 498 18.10 5.58 1.08
N ARG A 499 18.62 4.36 1.30
CA ARG A 499 18.05 3.13 0.71
C ARG A 499 16.58 2.88 1.06
N LEU A 500 16.10 3.39 2.19
CA LEU A 500 14.68 3.31 2.57
C LEU A 500 13.75 4.05 1.59
N SER A 501 14.31 4.93 0.74
CA SER A 501 13.59 5.57 -0.35
C SER A 501 13.34 4.65 -1.54
N GLY A 502 13.99 3.47 -1.63
CA GLY A 502 13.68 2.46 -2.66
C GLY A 502 14.88 1.78 -3.35
N ASP A 503 16.12 2.21 -3.11
CA ASP A 503 17.32 1.58 -3.70
C ASP A 503 17.96 0.58 -2.72
N TRP A 504 17.45 -0.64 -2.73
CA TRP A 504 17.82 -1.71 -1.80
C TRP A 504 19.12 -2.46 -2.17
N ASN A 505 19.85 -2.02 -3.20
CA ASN A 505 21.06 -2.70 -3.67
C ASN A 505 22.06 -2.93 -2.51
N PRO A 506 22.46 -4.19 -2.23
CA PRO A 506 23.35 -4.52 -1.12
C PRO A 506 24.72 -3.83 -1.18
N LEU A 507 25.17 -3.38 -2.36
CA LEU A 507 26.40 -2.59 -2.57
C LEU A 507 26.55 -1.40 -1.60
N HIS A 508 25.43 -0.88 -1.10
CA HIS A 508 25.36 0.30 -0.26
C HIS A 508 25.27 0.01 1.24
N ILE A 509 25.23 -1.26 1.66
CA ILE A 509 25.10 -1.61 3.08
C ILE A 509 25.87 -2.86 3.50
N ASP A 510 26.04 -3.84 2.62
CA ASP A 510 26.71 -5.11 2.88
C ASP A 510 28.19 -5.05 2.46
N PRO A 511 29.14 -5.18 3.41
CA PRO A 511 30.57 -5.16 3.10
C PRO A 511 31.02 -6.27 2.16
N SER A 512 30.46 -7.49 2.27
CA SER A 512 30.83 -8.62 1.43
C SER A 512 30.39 -8.38 -0.02
N PHE A 513 29.18 -7.85 -0.20
CA PHE A 513 28.67 -7.51 -1.53
C PHE A 513 29.40 -6.32 -2.15
N ALA A 514 29.74 -5.30 -1.35
CA ALA A 514 30.56 -4.18 -1.79
C ALA A 514 31.94 -4.66 -2.29
N ALA A 515 32.56 -5.62 -1.59
CA ALA A 515 33.83 -6.23 -1.98
C ALA A 515 33.73 -6.98 -3.31
N MET A 516 32.65 -7.73 -3.55
CA MET A 516 32.39 -8.38 -4.84
C MET A 516 32.27 -7.37 -6.00
N GLY A 517 31.69 -6.19 -5.74
CA GLY A 517 31.63 -5.08 -6.69
C GLY A 517 32.96 -4.32 -6.87
N GLY A 518 34.04 -4.76 -6.23
CA GLY A 518 35.37 -4.14 -6.30
C GLY A 518 35.56 -2.94 -5.37
N PHE A 519 34.69 -2.74 -4.38
CA PHE A 519 34.80 -1.65 -3.41
C PHE A 519 35.32 -2.16 -2.06
N LYS A 520 36.19 -1.37 -1.41
CA LYS A 520 36.75 -1.73 -0.09
C LYS A 520 35.75 -1.69 1.05
N ALA A 521 34.64 -0.98 0.88
CA ALA A 521 33.57 -0.79 1.86
C ALA A 521 32.27 -0.40 1.13
N PRO A 522 31.10 -0.52 1.79
CA PRO A 522 29.84 -0.03 1.24
C PRO A 522 29.92 1.44 0.86
N ILE A 523 29.55 1.75 -0.38
CA ILE A 523 29.62 3.11 -0.93
C ILE A 523 28.26 3.81 -0.78
N LEU A 524 28.27 5.14 -0.70
CA LEU A 524 27.05 5.93 -0.76
C LEU A 524 26.40 5.82 -2.15
N HIS A 525 25.07 5.80 -2.20
CA HIS A 525 24.34 5.85 -3.47
C HIS A 525 24.72 7.11 -4.24
N GLY A 526 25.07 6.98 -5.53
CA GLY A 526 25.32 8.16 -6.37
C GLY A 526 24.12 9.12 -6.37
N LEU A 527 22.90 8.58 -6.44
CA LEU A 527 21.66 9.37 -6.38
C LEU A 527 21.46 10.09 -5.03
N CYS A 528 22.11 9.64 -3.95
CA CYS A 528 22.15 10.38 -2.70
C CYS A 528 23.03 11.63 -2.84
N SER A 529 24.29 11.50 -3.30
CA SER A 529 25.15 12.67 -3.57
C SER A 529 24.56 13.64 -4.59
N PHE A 530 23.78 13.13 -5.55
CA PHE A 530 22.98 13.92 -6.48
C PHE A 530 21.90 14.75 -5.77
N GLY A 531 21.17 14.15 -4.82
CA GLY A 531 20.16 14.87 -4.02
C GLY A 531 20.78 15.97 -3.16
N PHE A 532 21.94 15.70 -2.53
CA PHE A 532 22.72 16.72 -1.82
C PHE A 532 23.10 17.89 -2.75
N ALA A 533 23.68 17.61 -3.91
CA ALA A 533 24.08 18.64 -4.87
C ALA A 533 22.89 19.49 -5.36
N ALA A 534 21.74 18.86 -5.64
CA ALA A 534 20.53 19.57 -6.04
C ALA A 534 19.99 20.47 -4.92
N ARG A 535 20.02 20.00 -3.67
CA ARG A 535 19.65 20.78 -2.49
C ARG A 535 20.56 21.99 -2.32
N HIS A 536 21.87 21.84 -2.50
CA HIS A 536 22.81 22.96 -2.41
C HIS A 536 22.49 24.04 -3.45
N VAL A 537 22.13 23.66 -4.68
CA VAL A 537 21.68 24.62 -5.71
C VAL A 537 20.35 25.27 -5.35
N LEU A 538 19.37 24.49 -4.90
CA LEU A 538 18.07 25.01 -4.48
C LEU A 538 18.22 26.06 -3.37
N LYS A 539 19.03 25.75 -2.36
CA LYS A 539 19.30 26.68 -1.27
C LYS A 539 20.03 27.93 -1.75
N GLN A 540 21.06 27.77 -2.59
CA GLN A 540 21.94 28.86 -2.98
C GLN A 540 21.38 29.79 -4.07
N PHE A 541 20.59 29.27 -5.00
CA PHE A 541 20.18 29.98 -6.23
C PHE A 541 18.67 30.02 -6.45
N ALA A 542 17.89 29.31 -5.64
CA ALA A 542 16.44 29.22 -5.77
C ALA A 542 15.67 29.54 -4.47
N ASP A 543 16.33 30.01 -3.41
CA ASP A 543 15.70 30.31 -2.11
C ASP A 543 14.89 29.13 -1.54
N ASN A 544 15.36 27.90 -1.80
CA ASN A 544 14.64 26.66 -1.52
C ASN A 544 13.26 26.52 -2.18
N ASP A 545 12.93 27.34 -3.20
CA ASP A 545 11.69 27.21 -3.96
C ASP A 545 11.79 26.05 -4.98
N PRO A 546 11.10 24.91 -4.75
CA PRO A 546 11.13 23.79 -5.68
C PRO A 546 10.45 24.12 -7.01
N SER A 547 9.60 25.15 -7.07
CA SER A 547 8.93 25.57 -8.31
C SER A 547 9.89 26.17 -9.33
N ARG A 548 11.03 26.66 -8.86
CA ARG A 548 12.10 27.16 -9.73
C ARG A 548 12.95 26.03 -10.30
N PHE A 549 12.84 24.80 -9.81
CA PHE A 549 13.66 23.69 -10.29
C PHE A 549 13.10 23.12 -11.60
N LYS A 550 13.85 23.26 -12.69
CA LYS A 550 13.41 22.81 -14.02
C LYS A 550 13.99 21.46 -14.41
N ALA A 551 15.27 21.24 -14.09
CA ALA A 551 16.03 20.10 -14.56
C ALA A 551 17.36 19.98 -13.85
N ILE A 552 17.93 18.77 -13.85
CA ILE A 552 19.31 18.51 -13.44
C ILE A 552 19.94 17.54 -14.43
N LYS A 553 21.26 17.56 -14.56
CA LYS A 553 22.06 16.59 -15.29
C LYS A 553 23.29 16.33 -14.46
N VAL A 554 23.69 15.08 -14.30
CA VAL A 554 24.93 14.71 -13.62
C VAL A 554 25.62 13.55 -14.34
N ARG A 555 26.95 13.51 -14.24
CA ARG A 555 27.76 12.33 -14.52
C ARG A 555 28.46 11.87 -13.23
N PHE A 556 28.13 10.67 -12.77
CA PHE A 556 28.83 10.03 -11.65
C PHE A 556 30.18 9.51 -12.12
N VAL A 557 31.24 9.82 -11.38
CA VAL A 557 32.63 9.55 -11.81
C VAL A 557 33.31 8.55 -10.89
N LYS A 558 33.24 8.81 -9.58
CA LYS A 558 33.89 8.00 -8.53
C LYS A 558 32.94 7.84 -7.34
N PRO A 559 33.09 6.75 -6.56
CA PRO A 559 32.27 6.52 -5.38
C PRO A 559 32.63 7.50 -4.26
N MET A 560 31.65 7.73 -3.37
CA MET A 560 31.81 8.41 -2.10
C MET A 560 31.49 7.41 -0.99
N LEU A 561 32.15 7.49 0.17
CA LEU A 561 31.83 6.68 1.34
C LEU A 561 30.87 7.45 2.27
N PRO A 562 29.89 6.79 2.92
CA PRO A 562 29.11 7.40 3.99
C PRO A 562 30.02 7.92 5.11
N GLY A 563 29.74 9.11 5.63
CA GLY A 563 30.57 9.79 6.63
C GLY A 563 31.54 10.83 6.04
N GLN A 564 31.77 10.84 4.73
CA GLN A 564 32.61 11.84 4.06
C GLN A 564 31.83 13.14 3.79
N SER A 565 32.56 14.23 3.52
CA SER A 565 31.97 15.53 3.22
C SER A 565 31.91 15.78 1.71
N LEU A 566 30.75 16.20 1.22
CA LEU A 566 30.54 16.59 -0.16
C LEU A 566 30.77 18.10 -0.31
N GLN A 567 31.78 18.49 -1.07
CA GLN A 567 31.98 19.86 -1.53
C GLN A 567 31.31 20.03 -2.90
N THR A 568 30.32 20.93 -2.98
CA THR A 568 29.61 21.28 -4.22
C THR A 568 30.08 22.66 -4.68
N GLU A 569 30.81 22.68 -5.79
CA GLU A 569 31.26 23.89 -6.50
C GLU A 569 30.21 24.24 -7.55
N MET A 570 29.79 25.52 -7.58
CA MET A 570 28.66 25.98 -8.40
C MET A 570 29.02 27.23 -9.20
N TRP A 571 28.66 27.26 -10.49
CA TRP A 571 28.84 28.41 -11.38
C TRP A 571 27.49 28.78 -12.02
N LYS A 572 27.06 30.01 -11.87
CA LYS A 572 25.83 30.54 -12.44
C LYS A 572 26.11 31.17 -13.81
N GLU A 573 25.41 30.68 -14.83
CA GLU A 573 25.39 31.25 -16.19
C GLU A 573 23.92 31.42 -16.61
N GLY A 574 23.38 32.63 -16.43
CA GLY A 574 21.95 32.89 -16.58
C GLY A 574 21.10 32.06 -15.62
N ASN A 575 20.20 31.24 -16.17
CA ASN A 575 19.32 30.33 -15.42
C ASN A 575 19.90 28.91 -15.26
N ARG A 576 21.12 28.65 -15.75
CA ARG A 576 21.81 27.37 -15.58
C ARG A 576 22.89 27.49 -14.52
N ILE A 577 22.88 26.57 -13.57
CA ILE A 577 23.91 26.43 -12.55
C ILE A 577 24.74 25.20 -12.89
N TYR A 578 25.98 25.39 -13.33
CA TYR A 578 26.95 24.30 -13.49
C TYR A 578 27.43 23.83 -12.13
N ILE A 579 27.65 22.52 -11.99
CA ILE A 579 28.00 21.89 -10.72
C ILE A 579 29.17 20.93 -10.91
N GLN A 580 30.07 20.92 -9.94
CA GLN A 580 31.03 19.86 -9.73
C GLN A 580 31.03 19.48 -8.25
N CYS A 581 30.99 18.18 -7.94
CA CYS A 581 31.07 17.74 -6.55
C CYS A 581 32.31 16.90 -6.31
N LYS A 582 32.95 17.16 -5.17
CA LYS A 582 34.16 16.48 -4.71
C LYS A 582 33.99 15.97 -3.29
N VAL A 583 34.72 14.93 -2.94
CA VAL A 583 34.93 14.54 -1.54
C VAL A 583 35.95 15.49 -0.94
N LYS A 584 35.54 16.29 0.05
CA LYS A 584 36.36 17.37 0.61
C LYS A 584 37.72 16.87 1.12
N GLU A 585 37.71 15.71 1.76
CA GLU A 585 38.87 15.11 2.42
C GLU A 585 39.93 14.62 1.43
N THR A 586 39.56 14.36 0.17
CA THR A 586 40.46 13.74 -0.81
C THR A 586 40.58 14.54 -2.12
N ASP A 587 39.79 15.61 -2.26
CA ASP A 587 39.60 16.40 -3.50
C ASP A 587 39.17 15.55 -4.71
N VAL A 588 38.70 14.32 -4.48
CA VAL A 588 38.27 13.40 -5.53
C VAL A 588 36.91 13.84 -6.08
N VAL A 589 36.86 14.13 -7.39
CA VAL A 589 35.60 14.44 -8.09
C VAL A 589 34.69 13.21 -8.15
N VAL A 590 33.48 13.35 -7.59
CA VAL A 590 32.43 12.31 -7.57
C VAL A 590 31.30 12.59 -8.55
N LEU A 591 30.95 13.88 -8.75
CA LEU A 591 30.01 14.33 -9.77
C LEU A 591 30.72 15.32 -10.70
N SER A 592 30.64 15.08 -12.01
CA SER A 592 31.20 15.95 -13.04
C SER A 592 30.17 16.24 -14.13
N GLY A 593 30.50 17.19 -15.00
CA GLY A 593 29.71 17.46 -16.20
C GLY A 593 28.26 17.83 -15.89
N ALA A 594 28.02 18.38 -14.70
CA ALA A 594 26.71 18.51 -14.09
C ALA A 594 26.19 19.93 -14.21
N TYR A 595 24.86 20.06 -14.28
CA TYR A 595 24.18 21.33 -14.21
C TYR A 595 22.75 21.18 -13.71
N VAL A 596 22.19 22.25 -13.15
CA VAL A 596 20.78 22.43 -12.83
C VAL A 596 20.25 23.58 -13.65
N ASP A 597 19.14 23.37 -14.35
CA ASP A 597 18.39 24.49 -14.93
C ASP A 597 17.32 24.94 -13.95
N LEU A 598 17.22 26.25 -13.78
CA LEU A 598 16.16 26.90 -13.05
C LEU A 598 15.19 27.59 -14.01
N HIS A 599 13.93 27.74 -13.60
CA HIS A 599 13.04 28.70 -14.21
C HIS A 599 13.52 30.12 -13.89
N ALA A 600 13.29 31.05 -14.82
CA ALA A 600 13.53 32.47 -14.56
C ALA A 600 12.71 32.90 -13.35
N ALA A 601 13.27 33.78 -12.51
CA ALA A 601 12.44 34.47 -11.53
C ALA A 601 11.37 35.25 -12.31
N SER A 602 10.09 35.02 -12.03
CA SER A 602 9.05 35.85 -12.62
C SER A 602 9.19 37.27 -12.06
N ASP A 603 9.22 38.28 -12.94
CA ASP A 603 9.08 39.69 -12.54
C ASP A 603 7.72 39.96 -11.86
N ALA A 604 6.79 39.01 -11.95
CA ALA A 604 5.71 38.86 -10.99
C ALA A 604 6.26 38.21 -9.72
N SER A 605 6.81 39.03 -8.83
CA SER A 605 6.56 38.77 -7.40
C SER A 605 5.03 38.71 -7.26
N PRO A 606 4.43 37.67 -6.65
CA PRO A 606 3.09 37.87 -6.12
C PRO A 606 3.19 39.10 -5.24
N GLU A 607 2.43 40.15 -5.54
CA GLU A 607 2.46 41.39 -4.77
C GLU A 607 2.48 41.02 -3.28
N HIS A 608 3.63 41.22 -2.63
CA HIS A 608 3.65 41.28 -1.19
C HIS A 608 2.70 42.42 -0.86
N PRO A 609 1.58 42.18 -0.15
CA PRO A 609 0.83 43.28 0.41
C PRO A 609 1.82 44.05 1.26
N LYS A 610 1.97 45.35 0.97
CA LYS A 610 2.85 46.25 1.69
C LYS A 610 2.71 46.00 3.20
N GLN A 611 3.87 46.00 3.87
CA GLN A 611 4.04 45.97 5.33
C GLN A 611 2.84 46.58 6.08
N GLY A 612 2.11 45.73 6.78
CA GLY A 612 1.21 46.08 7.87
C GLY A 612 1.16 44.89 8.81
N GLY A 613 1.53 45.06 10.08
CA GLY A 613 1.71 43.96 11.04
C GLY A 613 0.53 42.99 11.08
N GLY A 614 0.73 41.77 10.57
CA GLY A 614 -0.32 40.76 10.44
C GLY A 614 -0.88 40.29 11.78
N LEU A 615 -2.19 40.05 11.81
CA LEU A 615 -2.93 39.51 12.95
C LEU A 615 -2.76 37.98 13.02
N GLN A 616 -2.54 37.44 14.21
CA GLN A 616 -2.33 36.00 14.41
C GLN A 616 -3.61 35.17 14.17
N SER A 617 -4.78 35.79 14.36
CA SER A 617 -6.10 35.22 14.05
C SER A 617 -6.29 34.85 12.57
N GLU A 618 -5.55 35.46 11.64
CA GLU A 618 -5.69 35.17 10.20
C GLU A 618 -5.36 33.71 9.85
N LEU A 619 -4.39 33.12 10.54
CA LEU A 619 -4.02 31.71 10.34
C LEU A 619 -5.15 30.76 10.75
N VAL A 620 -5.84 31.08 11.84
CA VAL A 620 -6.97 30.28 12.33
C VAL A 620 -8.15 30.39 11.37
N PHE A 621 -8.46 31.59 10.85
CA PHE A 621 -9.51 31.75 9.84
C PHE A 621 -9.16 31.03 8.54
N ALA A 622 -7.90 31.02 8.10
CA ALA A 622 -7.49 30.23 6.94
C ALA A 622 -7.77 28.73 7.12
N GLU A 623 -7.51 28.18 8.32
CA GLU A 623 -7.82 26.78 8.64
C GLU A 623 -9.33 26.50 8.65
N ILE A 624 -10.11 27.38 9.28
CA ILE A 624 -11.58 27.31 9.27
C ILE A 624 -12.09 27.30 7.82
N GLY A 625 -11.53 28.16 6.96
CA GLY A 625 -11.87 28.22 5.54
C GLY A 625 -11.57 26.93 4.78
N ARG A 626 -10.42 26.28 5.05
CA ARG A 626 -10.09 24.97 4.47
C ARG A 626 -11.12 23.92 4.89
N ARG A 627 -11.44 23.87 6.18
CA ARG A 627 -12.36 22.87 6.73
C ARG A 627 -13.79 23.02 6.20
N ILE A 628 -14.25 24.26 6.00
CA ILE A 628 -15.54 24.52 5.38
C ILE A 628 -15.58 23.98 3.94
N LYS A 629 -14.46 23.96 3.21
CA LYS A 629 -14.44 23.31 1.88
C LYS A 629 -14.61 21.80 1.96
N ASP A 630 -14.07 21.15 2.99
CA ASP A 630 -14.07 19.69 3.11
C ASP A 630 -15.41 19.15 3.65
N VAL A 631 -15.98 19.78 4.67
CA VAL A 631 -17.18 19.28 5.38
C VAL A 631 -18.33 20.30 5.46
N GLY A 632 -18.24 21.42 4.74
CA GLY A 632 -19.17 22.53 4.88
C GLY A 632 -20.64 22.20 4.60
N SER A 633 -20.93 21.29 3.66
CA SER A 633 -22.31 20.83 3.40
C SER A 633 -22.97 20.15 4.61
N GLU A 634 -22.19 19.48 5.47
CA GLU A 634 -22.69 18.91 6.72
C GLU A 634 -22.83 19.98 7.80
N LEU A 635 -21.87 20.91 7.88
CA LEU A 635 -21.88 22.02 8.83
C LEU A 635 -23.08 22.94 8.59
N VAL A 636 -23.40 23.26 7.33
CA VAL A 636 -24.56 24.08 6.96
C VAL A 636 -25.87 23.46 7.47
N LYS A 637 -26.05 22.15 7.30
CA LYS A 637 -27.25 21.43 7.77
C LYS A 637 -27.40 21.48 9.29
N LYS A 638 -26.29 21.42 10.04
CA LYS A 638 -26.29 21.41 11.51
C LYS A 638 -26.42 22.82 12.11
N VAL A 639 -25.80 23.82 11.48
CA VAL A 639 -25.65 25.17 12.05
C VAL A 639 -26.73 26.13 11.55
N ASN A 640 -26.93 26.22 10.23
CA ASN A 640 -27.90 27.08 9.56
C ASN A 640 -27.84 28.57 10.01
N ALA A 641 -26.65 29.16 10.04
CA ALA A 641 -26.42 30.53 10.51
C ALA A 641 -25.17 31.19 9.91
N VAL A 642 -25.13 32.52 9.90
CA VAL A 642 -23.98 33.34 9.46
C VAL A 642 -23.35 34.06 10.65
N PHE A 643 -22.02 33.92 10.83
CA PHE A 643 -21.27 34.48 11.96
C PHE A 643 -20.22 35.48 11.47
N ALA A 644 -20.25 36.70 11.99
CA ALA A 644 -19.19 37.68 11.79
C ALA A 644 -18.22 37.71 12.98
N TRP A 645 -16.95 37.97 12.71
CA TRP A 645 -15.89 38.13 13.67
C TRP A 645 -15.18 39.46 13.44
N GLU A 646 -15.16 40.31 14.45
CA GLU A 646 -14.47 41.59 14.50
C GLU A 646 -13.22 41.40 15.38
N ILE A 647 -12.06 41.29 14.74
CA ILE A 647 -10.78 41.14 15.43
C ILE A 647 -10.22 42.52 15.74
N THR A 648 -9.85 42.72 17.00
CA THR A 648 -9.29 43.97 17.49
C THR A 648 -7.82 43.83 17.86
N LYS A 649 -7.04 44.90 17.68
CA LYS A 649 -5.68 45.04 18.20
C LYS A 649 -5.53 46.47 18.74
N ASP A 650 -4.96 46.60 19.93
CA ASP A 650 -4.87 47.88 20.66
C ASP A 650 -6.23 48.61 20.78
N GLY A 651 -7.31 47.85 20.95
CA GLY A 651 -8.68 48.38 21.09
C GLY A 651 -9.36 48.87 19.80
N LYS A 652 -8.69 48.77 18.64
CA LYS A 652 -9.27 49.13 17.33
C LYS A 652 -9.60 47.87 16.54
N ASN A 653 -10.71 47.88 15.80
CA ASN A 653 -11.05 46.80 14.87
C ASN A 653 -10.06 46.84 13.69
N THR A 654 -9.31 45.76 13.52
CA THR A 654 -8.23 45.63 12.53
C THR A 654 -8.53 44.60 11.45
N ALA A 655 -9.47 43.68 11.69
CA ALA A 655 -9.95 42.76 10.66
C ALA A 655 -11.37 42.28 10.93
N GLN A 656 -12.13 42.08 9.85
CA GLN A 656 -13.46 41.47 9.91
C GLN A 656 -13.48 40.18 9.09
N TRP A 657 -14.09 39.14 9.62
CA TRP A 657 -14.28 37.85 8.97
C TRP A 657 -15.73 37.42 9.05
N THR A 658 -16.22 36.69 8.06
CA THR A 658 -17.57 36.14 8.06
C THR A 658 -17.57 34.68 7.66
N ILE A 659 -18.14 33.85 8.52
CA ILE A 659 -18.36 32.42 8.31
C ILE A 659 -19.85 32.24 7.97
N ASP A 660 -20.14 31.90 6.72
CA ASP A 660 -21.48 31.57 6.26
C ASP A 660 -21.66 30.05 6.34
N LEU A 661 -22.44 29.57 7.31
CA LEU A 661 -22.87 28.18 7.43
C LEU A 661 -24.39 28.07 7.28
N LYS A 662 -24.94 28.90 6.38
CA LYS A 662 -26.37 28.98 6.09
C LYS A 662 -26.65 28.72 4.61
N ASN A 663 -25.78 29.22 3.74
CA ASN A 663 -25.97 29.19 2.30
C ASN A 663 -24.99 28.24 1.60
N GLY A 664 -25.47 27.58 0.53
CA GLY A 664 -24.66 26.68 -0.29
C GLY A 664 -24.00 25.55 0.50
N SER A 665 -22.72 25.28 0.21
CA SER A 665 -21.87 24.35 0.96
C SER A 665 -21.12 25.02 2.12
N GLY A 666 -21.47 26.25 2.49
CA GLY A 666 -20.75 27.07 3.46
C GLY A 666 -19.55 27.78 2.86
N SER A 667 -19.18 28.93 3.44
CA SER A 667 -18.05 29.74 2.96
C SER A 667 -17.45 30.62 4.06
N LEU A 668 -16.22 31.09 3.83
CA LEU A 668 -15.53 32.07 4.66
C LEU A 668 -15.15 33.28 3.81
N HIS A 669 -15.41 34.48 4.31
CA HIS A 669 -15.10 35.75 3.67
C HIS A 669 -14.30 36.65 4.60
N LYS A 670 -13.27 37.32 4.07
CA LYS A 670 -12.54 38.40 4.75
C LYS A 670 -13.12 39.75 4.32
N GLY A 671 -13.42 40.62 5.28
CA GLY A 671 -13.98 41.95 5.05
C GLY A 671 -15.47 42.07 5.41
N PRO A 672 -16.06 43.26 5.19
CA PRO A 672 -17.46 43.53 5.50
C PRO A 672 -18.39 42.66 4.66
N TYR A 673 -19.35 42.02 5.31
CA TYR A 673 -20.33 41.14 4.67
C TYR A 673 -21.57 41.92 4.24
N SER A 674 -22.01 41.73 3.00
CA SER A 674 -23.15 42.45 2.41
C SER A 674 -24.51 41.88 2.81
N GLY A 675 -24.57 40.68 3.40
CA GLY A 675 -25.80 40.02 3.84
C GLY A 675 -26.12 40.21 5.33
N LYS A 676 -27.25 39.63 5.77
CA LYS A 676 -27.63 39.65 7.19
C LYS A 676 -26.79 38.64 7.98
N VAL A 677 -26.07 39.13 8.98
CA VAL A 677 -25.33 38.31 9.95
C VAL A 677 -26.25 37.93 11.12
N ASP A 678 -26.21 36.67 11.54
CA ASP A 678 -27.03 36.15 12.64
C ASP A 678 -26.36 36.39 14.02
N VAL A 679 -25.02 36.32 14.09
CA VAL A 679 -24.21 36.58 15.30
C VAL A 679 -22.91 37.28 14.95
N THR A 680 -22.49 38.27 15.74
CA THR A 680 -21.21 38.96 15.63
C THR A 680 -20.39 38.80 16.91
N PHE A 681 -19.16 38.31 16.77
CA PHE A 681 -18.18 38.22 17.85
C PHE A 681 -17.17 39.36 17.72
N THR A 682 -16.83 40.03 18.82
CA THR A 682 -15.73 41.00 18.87
C THR A 682 -14.72 40.55 19.92
N VAL A 683 -13.46 40.40 19.53
CA VAL A 683 -12.40 39.86 20.41
C VAL A 683 -11.03 40.41 20.01
N SER A 684 -10.08 40.47 20.95
CA SER A 684 -8.70 40.83 20.61
C SER A 684 -8.02 39.70 19.85
N ASP A 685 -7.03 40.03 19.01
CA ASP A 685 -6.25 39.04 18.26
C ASP A 685 -5.58 38.00 19.19
N GLU A 686 -5.15 38.44 20.36
CA GLU A 686 -4.51 37.64 21.40
C GLU A 686 -5.52 36.74 22.14
N ASP A 687 -6.62 37.31 22.63
CA ASP A 687 -7.64 36.54 23.36
C ASP A 687 -8.35 35.54 22.44
N PHE A 688 -8.48 35.84 21.13
CA PHE A 688 -9.04 34.91 20.15
C PHE A 688 -8.21 33.62 20.04
N LEU A 689 -6.88 33.76 20.02
CA LEU A 689 -5.99 32.61 20.01
C LEU A 689 -6.04 31.82 21.29
N ASP A 690 -6.06 32.49 22.44
CA ASP A 690 -6.18 31.79 23.71
C ASP A 690 -7.50 31.01 23.80
N VAL A 691 -8.58 31.53 23.21
CA VAL A 691 -9.87 30.83 23.09
C VAL A 691 -9.74 29.59 22.20
N VAL A 692 -9.14 29.72 21.02
CA VAL A 692 -8.98 28.60 20.06
C VAL A 692 -8.04 27.52 20.61
N GLN A 693 -6.99 27.90 21.34
CA GLN A 693 -6.04 26.98 21.97
C GLN A 693 -6.57 26.36 23.28
N GLY A 694 -7.77 26.74 23.72
CA GLY A 694 -8.37 26.26 24.97
C GLY A 694 -7.73 26.83 26.25
N LYS A 695 -6.82 27.82 26.13
CA LYS A 695 -6.18 28.52 27.25
C LYS A 695 -7.13 29.50 27.94
N LEU A 696 -8.04 30.11 27.18
CA LEU A 696 -9.09 30.99 27.68
C LEU A 696 -10.45 30.38 27.40
N ASN A 697 -11.24 30.13 28.44
CA ASN A 697 -12.59 29.61 28.29
C ASN A 697 -13.52 30.68 27.64
N PRO A 698 -14.26 30.37 26.56
CA PRO A 698 -15.12 31.34 25.87
C PRO A 698 -16.18 32.01 26.76
N GLN A 699 -16.78 31.28 27.70
CA GLN A 699 -17.78 31.84 28.62
C GLN A 699 -17.13 32.81 29.62
N LYS A 700 -15.94 32.48 30.13
CA LYS A 700 -15.17 33.41 30.98
C LYS A 700 -14.72 34.65 30.21
N ALA A 701 -14.30 34.49 28.95
CA ALA A 701 -13.97 35.62 28.07
C ALA A 701 -15.18 36.54 27.86
N PHE A 702 -16.38 35.97 27.73
CA PHE A 702 -17.61 36.73 27.61
C PHE A 702 -17.96 37.52 28.87
N PHE A 703 -17.98 36.88 30.04
CA PHE A 703 -18.30 37.55 31.31
C PHE A 703 -17.26 38.60 31.74
N SER A 704 -16.00 38.43 31.33
CA SER A 704 -14.93 39.42 31.58
C SER A 704 -14.90 40.56 30.56
N GLY A 705 -15.75 40.53 29.54
CA GLY A 705 -15.83 41.56 28.49
C GLY A 705 -14.74 41.47 27.41
N LYS A 706 -13.89 40.44 27.45
CA LYS A 706 -12.83 40.15 26.47
C LYS A 706 -13.36 39.59 25.14
N LEU A 707 -14.47 38.86 25.19
CA LEU A 707 -15.23 38.41 24.03
C LEU A 707 -16.62 39.04 24.08
N LYS A 708 -16.98 39.87 23.12
CA LYS A 708 -18.33 40.46 23.02
C LYS A 708 -19.13 39.71 21.97
N VAL A 709 -20.40 39.45 22.25
CA VAL A 709 -21.31 38.75 21.33
C VAL A 709 -22.54 39.63 21.10
N ARG A 710 -22.90 39.87 19.84
CA ARG A 710 -24.10 40.60 19.42
C ARG A 710 -24.92 39.71 18.47
N GLY A 711 -26.24 39.85 18.48
CA GLY A 711 -27.16 39.02 17.68
C GLY A 711 -27.74 37.84 18.46
N ASN A 712 -28.06 36.74 17.78
CA ASN A 712 -28.73 35.59 18.41
C ASN A 712 -27.74 34.70 19.18
N ILE A 713 -27.58 34.97 20.48
CA ILE A 713 -26.62 34.30 21.36
C ILE A 713 -26.81 32.77 21.38
N MET A 714 -28.03 32.24 21.20
CA MET A 714 -28.24 30.78 21.18
C MET A 714 -27.55 30.10 19.99
N LEU A 715 -27.37 30.81 18.87
CA LEU A 715 -26.63 30.29 17.72
C LEU A 715 -25.11 30.24 17.96
N SER A 716 -24.58 31.05 18.89
CA SER A 716 -23.16 30.99 19.27
C SER A 716 -22.79 29.66 19.95
N GLN A 717 -23.70 29.07 20.71
CA GLN A 717 -23.49 27.79 21.38
C GLN A 717 -23.40 26.61 20.39
N LYS A 718 -24.18 26.66 19.31
CA LYS A 718 -24.11 25.64 18.23
C LYS A 718 -22.75 25.63 17.54
N LEU A 719 -22.17 26.81 17.33
CA LEU A 719 -20.84 26.94 16.74
C LEU A 719 -19.77 26.34 17.67
N GLU A 720 -19.86 26.56 18.98
CA GLU A 720 -18.91 26.01 19.96
C GLU A 720 -18.94 24.47 20.04
N VAL A 721 -20.13 23.87 20.07
CA VAL A 721 -20.30 22.40 20.15
C VAL A 721 -19.68 21.72 18.94
N ILE A 722 -19.89 22.27 17.75
CA ILE A 722 -19.34 21.72 16.52
C ILE A 722 -17.83 22.02 16.43
N LEU A 723 -17.37 23.21 16.79
CA LEU A 723 -15.93 23.45 16.84
C LEU A 723 -15.25 22.46 17.81
N LYS A 724 -15.87 22.05 18.93
CA LYS A 724 -15.32 21.00 19.82
C LYS A 724 -15.33 19.59 19.21
N ASP A 725 -16.40 19.18 18.54
CA ASP A 725 -16.49 17.86 17.88
C ASP A 725 -15.43 17.69 16.78
N TYR A 726 -14.99 18.81 16.22
CA TYR A 726 -14.08 18.86 15.09
C TYR A 726 -12.67 19.38 15.52
N ALA A 727 -12.48 20.11 16.62
CA ALA A 727 -11.18 20.67 17.07
C ALA A 727 -10.29 19.69 17.86
N LYS A 728 -10.10 18.48 17.34
CA LYS A 728 -8.81 17.80 17.52
C LYS A 728 -7.86 18.38 16.46
N LEU A 729 -7.31 19.56 16.78
CA LEU A 729 -6.10 20.10 16.14
C LEU A 729 -4.89 19.30 16.61
#